data_AF-A0AAW1UAS6-F1
#
_entry.id   AF-A0AAW1UAS6-F1
#
_cell.length_a   1.000
_cell.length_b   1.000
_cell.length_c   1.000
_cell.angle_alpha   90.00
_cell.angle_beta   90.00
_cell.angle_gamma   90.00
#
_symmetry.space_group_name_H-M   'P 1'
#
loop_
_entity.id
_entity.type
_entity.pdbx_description
1 polymer ?
#
loop_
_entity_poly.entity_id
_entity_poly.type
_entity_poly.pdbx_seq_one_letter_code
_entity_poly.pdbx_strand_id
1 'polypeptide(L)'
;MTRPVTTISDVHLTLEISGMWKCFGHPIIDMDKSVKSWISKGSALKEGLEKAGSRVENMFKLVFCRNYYKEKRTWPPVEYNDTTSTRVAKNISKDTWDECAKFPWLSKEFADIRLKQCLSFDMHIDISDLLADKSIIPCRSQWIHEYDKQVHRTMYGKFPSAVISYLEADEVSVEKIIKTIDSGFLPDEWKVIVAVAKEREQKRDAARWYAKMTPEMRLYQTSTESNLAKEIFPYLPHQTMTLNEEQLLRLLLRMTSPKRTSCSDEFRYIVIDFANWCTNHRHELTAPTFRQIDNLFGFRNIYFFTQLFPIQSLLLFQDRFCPPEQGPDGLPMEGIQDVVRNKVVKAMFEASVDDQKMKLIETLSSMEPLNPRLANEIYSLSNPGLQEKFVSKYANTRSIQRMACSTWVSELELLEWVKRTQLAVSERYRCIDPKENTSLEEVMTTPCTTVSSHKLRHQGWGRYLEGVTMPYQSEQSTVMRWEAVPEQWKECTILLHVDTTLTSLYRPPKGNRQPYFGSMTKMRARKAPLQTLEVGSMVSSLKQTLETMMWLKDSPDMVKLMNVLLKAKTHLDILSLNKYARQVYSGTISHRLDALSLRRGGMCNQTSNTPSHIKITSDTATRYAKQERTTQFVFNLCSSMQYL
;
A
#
# COMPACT_ATOMS: atom_id res chain seq x y z
N MET A 1 -18.80 -18.28 25.52
CA MET A 1 -18.01 -19.36 26.14
C MET A 1 -17.78 -18.98 27.60
N THR A 2 -18.13 -19.85 28.54
CA THR A 2 -18.06 -19.57 29.99
C THR A 2 -17.14 -20.53 30.75
N ARG A 3 -16.61 -21.57 30.08
CA ARG A 3 -15.66 -22.50 30.67
C ARG A 3 -14.28 -21.83 30.74
N PRO A 4 -13.59 -21.84 31.89
CA PRO A 4 -12.22 -21.31 31.97
C PRO A 4 -11.29 -22.13 31.07
N VAL A 5 -10.39 -21.44 30.38
CA VAL A 5 -9.39 -22.05 29.50
C VAL A 5 -8.25 -22.56 30.39
N THR A 6 -8.24 -23.87 30.67
CA THR A 6 -7.26 -24.49 31.59
C THR A 6 -6.17 -25.29 30.88
N THR A 7 -6.42 -25.79 29.67
CA THR A 7 -5.43 -26.52 28.87
C THR A 7 -5.08 -25.81 27.56
N ILE A 8 -3.92 -26.16 26.98
CA ILE A 8 -3.51 -25.69 25.64
C ILE A 8 -4.51 -26.14 24.57
N SER A 9 -5.12 -27.32 24.72
CA SER A 9 -6.18 -27.80 23.81
C SER A 9 -7.43 -26.92 23.87
N ASP A 10 -7.82 -26.42 25.04
CA ASP A 10 -8.93 -25.49 25.19
C ASP A 10 -8.63 -24.14 24.51
N VAL A 11 -7.37 -23.66 24.55
CA VAL A 11 -6.95 -22.46 23.82
C VAL A 11 -7.18 -22.64 22.31
N HIS A 12 -6.71 -23.77 21.75
CA HIS A 12 -6.86 -24.05 20.32
C HIS A 12 -8.33 -24.19 19.90
N LEU A 13 -9.12 -24.96 20.65
CA LEU A 13 -10.55 -25.13 20.40
C LEU A 13 -11.31 -23.79 20.48
N THR A 14 -10.95 -22.94 21.45
CA THR A 14 -11.51 -21.58 21.58
C THR A 14 -11.17 -20.71 20.38
N LEU A 15 -9.93 -20.78 19.88
CA LEU A 15 -9.52 -20.06 18.67
C LEU A 15 -10.25 -20.56 17.41
N GLU A 16 -10.36 -21.87 17.22
CA GLU A 16 -11.08 -22.50 16.10
C GLU A 16 -12.55 -22.08 16.09
N ILE A 17 -13.27 -22.23 17.21
CA ILE A 17 -14.68 -21.82 17.32
C ILE A 17 -14.82 -20.29 17.17
N SER A 18 -13.85 -19.49 17.62
CA SER A 18 -13.86 -18.03 17.37
C SER A 18 -13.73 -17.70 15.87
N GLY A 19 -13.00 -18.51 15.10
CA GLY A 19 -12.95 -18.41 13.64
C GLY A 19 -14.30 -18.73 12.98
N MET A 20 -15.07 -19.64 13.55
CA MET A 20 -16.40 -20.03 13.06
C MET A 20 -17.50 -18.97 13.27
N TRP A 21 -17.21 -17.79 13.82
CA TRP A 21 -18.25 -16.81 14.18
C TRP A 21 -19.15 -16.38 13.01
N LYS A 22 -18.64 -16.42 11.77
CA LYS A 22 -19.41 -16.10 10.54
C LYS A 22 -20.15 -17.29 9.89
N CYS A 23 -20.02 -18.50 10.42
CA CYS A 23 -20.59 -19.71 9.80
C CYS A 23 -22.12 -19.78 9.90
N PHE A 24 -22.73 -19.10 10.87
CA PHE A 24 -24.18 -19.11 11.12
C PHE A 24 -24.99 -18.14 10.24
N GLY A 25 -24.38 -17.61 9.17
CA GLY A 25 -25.00 -16.63 8.27
C GLY A 25 -24.90 -15.19 8.77
N HIS A 26 -25.70 -14.32 8.17
CA HIS A 26 -25.73 -12.88 8.44
C HIS A 26 -27.17 -12.39 8.55
N PRO A 27 -27.50 -11.49 9.49
CA PRO A 27 -28.86 -10.97 9.66
C PRO A 27 -29.24 -10.04 8.51
N ILE A 28 -30.54 -10.03 8.17
CA ILE A 28 -31.12 -8.97 7.34
C ILE A 28 -31.11 -7.69 8.15
N ILE A 29 -30.58 -6.61 7.56
CA ILE A 29 -30.40 -5.31 8.23
C ILE A 29 -31.74 -4.59 8.34
N ASP A 30 -32.01 -4.02 9.52
CA ASP A 30 -33.11 -3.09 9.72
C ASP A 30 -32.61 -1.67 9.39
N MET A 31 -33.01 -1.16 8.23
CA MET A 31 -32.51 0.12 7.71
C MET A 31 -32.95 1.29 8.59
N ASP A 32 -34.25 1.41 8.91
CA ASP A 32 -34.80 2.50 9.72
C ASP A 32 -34.13 2.62 11.09
N LYS A 33 -34.00 1.50 11.81
CA LYS A 33 -33.33 1.50 13.12
C LYS A 33 -31.83 1.80 12.97
N SER A 34 -31.17 1.25 11.95
CA SER A 34 -29.75 1.50 11.71
C SER A 34 -29.45 2.96 11.37
N VAL A 35 -30.32 3.62 10.60
CA VAL A 35 -30.24 5.05 10.26
C VAL A 35 -30.49 5.90 11.52
N LYS A 36 -31.57 5.65 12.26
CA LYS A 36 -31.85 6.34 13.54
C LYS A 36 -30.72 6.16 14.57
N SER A 37 -30.14 4.96 14.64
CA SER A 37 -28.98 4.64 15.50
C SER A 37 -27.70 5.36 15.05
N TRP A 38 -27.55 5.64 13.76
CA TRP A 38 -26.40 6.38 13.25
C TRP A 38 -26.56 7.89 13.46
N ILE A 39 -27.72 8.45 13.10
CA ILE A 39 -28.03 9.87 13.28
C ILE A 39 -27.89 10.26 14.74
N SER A 40 -28.49 9.52 15.68
CA SER A 40 -28.39 9.82 17.12
C SER A 40 -26.95 9.83 17.69
N LYS A 41 -26.02 9.07 17.08
CA LYS A 41 -24.58 9.12 17.44
C LYS A 41 -23.84 10.27 16.77
N GLY A 42 -24.22 10.61 15.53
CA GLY A 42 -23.68 11.73 14.78
C GLY A 42 -24.07 13.09 15.37
N SER A 43 -25.35 13.27 15.72
CA SER A 43 -25.91 14.52 16.25
C SER A 43 -25.75 14.70 17.76
N ALA A 44 -25.25 13.69 18.49
CA ALA A 44 -25.01 13.80 19.93
C ALA A 44 -24.10 15.00 20.27
N LEU A 45 -24.62 15.94 21.07
CA LEU A 45 -23.89 17.06 21.65
C LEU A 45 -22.78 16.55 22.59
N LYS A 46 -21.65 17.25 22.65
CA LYS A 46 -20.51 16.89 23.49
C LYS A 46 -19.83 18.13 24.05
N GLU A 47 -19.63 18.14 25.35
CA GLU A 47 -19.02 19.25 26.07
C GLU A 47 -17.51 19.07 26.26
N GLY A 48 -16.79 20.16 26.51
CA GLY A 48 -15.37 20.15 26.87
C GLY A 48 -14.40 19.77 25.74
N LEU A 49 -14.88 19.61 24.49
CA LEU A 49 -14.08 19.16 23.36
C LEU A 49 -12.92 20.09 23.01
N GLU A 50 -13.07 21.40 23.12
CA GLU A 50 -11.99 22.38 22.86
C GLU A 50 -10.76 22.11 23.73
N LYS A 51 -10.97 21.94 25.05
CA LYS A 51 -9.89 21.63 26.01
C LYS A 51 -9.24 20.28 25.72
N ALA A 52 -9.96 19.34 25.13
CA ALA A 52 -9.40 18.07 24.66
C ALA A 52 -8.61 18.27 23.35
N GLY A 53 -9.13 19.03 22.39
CA GLY A 53 -8.50 19.37 21.12
C GLY A 53 -7.15 20.05 21.31
N SER A 54 -7.07 21.07 22.17
CA SER A 54 -5.79 21.72 22.52
C SER A 54 -4.80 20.76 23.20
N ARG A 55 -5.26 19.80 24.02
CA ARG A 55 -4.37 18.78 24.61
C ARG A 55 -3.80 17.83 23.55
N VAL A 56 -4.60 17.45 22.57
CA VAL A 56 -4.19 16.60 21.44
C VAL A 56 -3.22 17.36 20.53
N GLU A 57 -3.52 18.60 20.17
CA GLU A 57 -2.64 19.49 19.40
C GLU A 57 -1.27 19.65 20.07
N ASN A 58 -1.25 19.93 21.36
CA ASN A 58 -0.03 20.09 22.15
C ASN A 58 0.81 18.80 22.21
N MET A 59 0.15 17.64 22.27
CA MET A 59 0.83 16.35 22.17
C MET A 59 1.36 16.09 20.76
N PHE A 60 0.61 16.45 19.72
CA PHE A 60 1.02 16.34 18.32
C PHE A 60 2.28 17.17 18.05
N LYS A 61 2.29 18.46 18.43
CA LYS A 61 3.46 19.36 18.34
C LYS A 61 4.69 18.74 19.00
N LEU A 62 4.56 18.27 20.25
CA LEU A 62 5.65 17.61 20.98
C LEU A 62 6.19 16.38 20.25
N VAL A 63 5.31 15.44 19.85
CA VAL A 63 5.73 14.19 19.20
C VAL A 63 6.37 14.46 17.83
N PHE A 64 5.80 15.38 17.06
CA PHE A 64 6.34 15.80 15.76
C PHE A 64 7.73 16.43 15.92
N CYS A 65 7.89 17.48 16.72
CA CYS A 65 9.18 18.14 16.94
C CYS A 65 10.24 17.16 17.47
N ARG A 66 9.87 16.28 18.42
CA ARG A 66 10.77 15.26 18.98
C ARG A 66 11.33 14.33 17.92
N ASN A 67 10.48 13.84 17.01
CA ASN A 67 10.89 12.86 16.01
C ASN A 67 11.52 13.52 14.79
N TYR A 68 11.08 14.73 14.41
CA TYR A 68 11.74 15.56 13.41
C TYR A 68 13.20 15.86 13.81
N TYR A 69 13.44 16.32 15.04
CA TYR A 69 14.79 16.58 15.55
C TYR A 69 15.67 15.32 15.60
N LYS A 70 15.11 14.15 15.94
CA LYS A 70 15.87 12.87 15.90
C LYS A 70 16.35 12.51 14.50
N GLU A 71 15.56 12.77 13.47
CA GLU A 71 15.90 12.42 12.08
C GLU A 71 16.75 13.48 11.38
N LYS A 72 16.35 14.76 11.48
CA LYS A 72 16.95 15.89 10.76
C LYS A 72 18.10 16.56 11.53
N ARG A 73 18.19 16.33 12.84
CA ARG A 73 19.18 16.94 13.78
C ARG A 73 19.09 18.47 13.91
N THR A 74 17.97 19.05 13.49
CA THR A 74 17.61 20.45 13.68
C THR A 74 16.15 20.54 14.12
N TRP A 75 15.74 21.64 14.75
CA TRP A 75 14.33 21.92 14.99
C TRP A 75 13.54 22.09 13.68
N PRO A 76 12.24 21.74 13.65
CA PRO A 76 11.37 22.17 12.55
C PRO A 76 11.19 23.70 12.60
N PRO A 77 10.98 24.36 11.45
CA PRO A 77 10.56 25.76 11.41
C PRO A 77 9.35 26.01 12.31
N VAL A 78 9.48 26.95 13.24
CA VAL A 78 8.44 27.30 14.23
C VAL A 78 8.35 28.81 14.42
N GLU A 79 7.13 29.27 14.69
CA GLU A 79 6.86 30.57 15.31
C GLU A 79 6.57 30.35 16.79
N TYR A 80 7.10 31.22 17.64
CA TYR A 80 6.88 31.21 19.08
C TYR A 80 6.78 32.65 19.58
N ASN A 81 5.89 32.90 20.53
CA ASN A 81 5.65 34.22 21.12
C ASN A 81 6.37 34.35 22.48
N ASP A 82 6.40 35.55 23.06
CA ASP A 82 6.99 35.82 24.37
C ASP A 82 6.35 35.03 25.53
N THR A 83 5.12 34.52 25.34
CA THR A 83 4.42 33.65 26.31
C THR A 83 4.94 32.20 26.33
N THR A 84 5.73 31.81 25.33
CA THR A 84 6.23 30.43 25.17
C THR A 84 7.12 30.02 26.34
N SER A 85 7.02 28.75 26.77
CA SER A 85 7.90 28.17 27.80
C SER A 85 9.37 28.51 27.53
N THR A 86 10.03 29.13 28.52
CA THR A 86 11.43 29.58 28.44
C THR A 86 12.38 28.42 28.10
N ARG A 87 12.06 27.19 28.55
CA ARG A 87 12.79 25.97 28.19
C ARG A 87 12.72 25.70 26.69
N VAL A 88 11.54 25.84 26.07
CA VAL A 88 11.38 25.60 24.63
C VAL A 88 12.05 26.72 23.81
N ALA A 89 11.80 27.99 24.14
CA ALA A 89 12.43 29.12 23.44
C ALA A 89 13.97 29.06 23.50
N LYS A 90 14.55 28.65 24.64
CA LYS A 90 16.00 28.43 24.80
C LYS A 90 16.54 27.25 23.98
N ASN A 91 15.75 26.19 23.78
CA ASN A 91 16.15 25.03 22.99
C ASN A 91 16.02 25.30 21.47
N ILE A 92 15.00 26.05 21.05
CA ILE A 92 14.85 26.51 19.65
C ILE A 92 16.00 27.44 19.28
N SER A 93 16.28 28.47 20.08
CA SER A 93 17.34 29.45 19.80
C SER A 93 18.77 28.88 19.83
N LYS A 94 18.97 27.73 20.48
CA LYS A 94 20.26 27.01 20.51
C LYS A 94 20.33 25.82 19.54
N ASP A 95 19.23 25.51 18.86
CA ASP A 95 19.03 24.28 18.08
C ASP A 95 19.39 22.99 18.87
N THR A 96 18.95 22.90 20.13
CA THR A 96 19.22 21.76 21.04
C THR A 96 17.95 21.01 21.44
N TRP A 97 18.07 19.73 21.81
CA TRP A 97 16.96 18.95 22.40
C TRP A 97 17.40 18.35 23.74
N ASP A 98 16.92 18.92 24.86
CA ASP A 98 17.38 18.61 26.23
C ASP A 98 16.61 17.47 26.95
N GLU A 99 15.81 16.69 26.22
CA GLU A 99 14.96 15.66 26.82
C GLU A 99 15.75 14.50 27.45
N CYS A 100 15.44 14.20 28.71
CA CYS A 100 15.97 13.01 29.39
C CYS A 100 14.89 12.33 30.25
N ALA A 101 15.14 11.08 30.65
CA ALA A 101 14.17 10.29 31.42
C ALA A 101 13.77 10.89 32.78
N LYS A 102 14.62 11.76 33.36
CA LYS A 102 14.32 12.49 34.62
C LYS A 102 13.51 13.78 34.39
N PHE A 103 13.65 14.39 33.23
CA PHE A 103 13.03 15.68 32.86
C PHE A 103 12.41 15.58 31.46
N PRO A 104 11.32 14.79 31.30
CA PRO A 104 10.61 14.70 30.03
C PRO A 104 9.99 16.06 29.66
N TRP A 105 9.66 16.23 28.39
CA TRP A 105 8.84 17.36 27.94
C TRP A 105 7.37 17.14 28.29
N LEU A 106 6.71 18.15 28.85
CA LEU A 106 5.27 18.18 29.01
C LEU A 106 4.62 18.74 27.75
N SER A 107 3.52 18.14 27.28
CA SER A 107 2.81 18.62 26.08
C SER A 107 2.38 20.10 26.22
N LYS A 108 1.97 20.52 27.42
CA LYS A 108 1.60 21.93 27.72
C LYS A 108 2.68 22.95 27.36
N GLU A 109 3.97 22.59 27.41
CA GLU A 109 5.08 23.50 27.07
C GLU A 109 5.09 23.90 25.58
N PHE A 110 4.40 23.12 24.73
CA PHE A 110 4.32 23.31 23.28
C PHE A 110 3.02 24.03 22.85
N ALA A 111 2.25 24.58 23.79
CA ALA A 111 0.96 25.21 23.48
C ALA A 111 1.09 26.38 22.50
N ASP A 112 1.95 27.35 22.83
CA ASP A 112 2.04 28.64 22.15
C ASP A 112 2.89 28.61 20.87
N ILE A 113 3.41 27.44 20.52
CA ILE A 113 4.24 27.22 19.33
C ILE A 113 3.33 26.98 18.13
N ARG A 114 3.61 27.63 17.02
CA ARG A 114 2.99 27.35 15.71
C ARG A 114 4.04 26.74 14.79
N LEU A 115 3.71 25.59 14.20
CA LEU A 115 4.56 24.97 13.19
C LEU A 115 4.50 25.81 11.90
N LYS A 116 5.63 25.97 11.21
CA LYS A 116 5.70 26.59 9.87
C LYS A 116 5.77 25.52 8.79
N GLN A 117 5.58 25.93 7.54
CA GLN A 117 5.73 25.05 6.39
C GLN A 117 7.13 24.43 6.36
N CYS A 118 7.18 23.11 6.37
CA CYS A 118 8.42 22.32 6.29
C CYS A 118 8.24 21.00 5.52
N LEU A 119 7.00 20.63 5.21
CA LEU A 119 6.63 19.50 4.37
C LEU A 119 6.04 20.02 3.05
N SER A 120 6.23 19.23 2.01
CA SER A 120 5.72 19.45 0.66
C SER A 120 4.51 18.56 0.41
N PHE A 121 3.49 19.09 -0.26
CA PHE A 121 2.28 18.34 -0.60
C PHE A 121 2.37 17.82 -2.03
N ASP A 122 2.24 16.52 -2.21
CA ASP A 122 2.17 15.85 -3.51
C ASP A 122 0.78 16.07 -4.13
N MET A 123 0.72 17.03 -5.07
CA MET A 123 -0.45 17.30 -5.91
C MET A 123 -0.67 16.22 -6.99
N HIS A 124 0.31 15.37 -7.27
CA HIS A 124 0.32 14.43 -8.39
C HIS A 124 0.10 12.99 -7.90
N ILE A 125 -1.10 12.74 -7.37
CA ILE A 125 -1.54 11.40 -6.96
C ILE A 125 -1.52 10.47 -8.17
N ASP A 126 -1.12 9.22 -7.95
CA ASP A 126 -1.33 8.18 -8.94
C ASP A 126 -2.83 7.92 -9.12
N ILE A 127 -3.35 8.22 -10.32
CA ILE A 127 -4.74 7.94 -10.72
C ILE A 127 -5.09 6.46 -10.48
N SER A 128 -4.10 5.58 -10.48
CA SER A 128 -4.26 4.16 -10.21
C SER A 128 -4.75 3.85 -8.77
N ASP A 129 -4.49 4.69 -7.77
CA ASP A 129 -5.03 4.54 -6.40
C ASP A 129 -6.44 5.14 -6.24
N LEU A 130 -6.76 6.10 -7.10
CA LEU A 130 -8.04 6.82 -7.16
C LEU A 130 -9.14 5.97 -7.79
N LEU A 131 -8.75 5.12 -8.75
CA LEU A 131 -9.60 4.28 -9.58
C LEU A 131 -9.73 2.83 -9.06
N ALA A 132 -9.30 2.56 -7.83
CA ALA A 132 -9.57 1.28 -7.17
C ALA A 132 -11.10 1.01 -7.10
N ASP A 133 -11.51 -0.20 -7.47
CA ASP A 133 -12.92 -0.62 -7.68
C ASP A 133 -13.81 -0.39 -6.43
N LYS A 134 -14.30 0.83 -6.32
CA LYS A 134 -15.13 1.36 -5.24
C LYS A 134 -16.22 2.17 -5.89
N SER A 135 -17.46 1.94 -5.45
CA SER A 135 -18.61 2.68 -5.90
C SER A 135 -18.50 4.17 -5.53
N ILE A 136 -18.77 5.03 -6.50
CA ILE A 136 -18.70 6.50 -6.43
C ILE A 136 -20.07 7.04 -6.88
N ILE A 137 -20.58 8.07 -6.23
CA ILE A 137 -21.76 8.81 -6.72
C ILE A 137 -21.27 9.87 -7.74
N PRO A 138 -21.85 10.02 -8.94
CA PRO A 138 -21.35 10.99 -9.91
C PRO A 138 -21.38 12.44 -9.40
N CYS A 139 -22.55 12.89 -8.93
CA CYS A 139 -22.79 14.25 -8.43
C CYS A 139 -24.13 14.29 -7.66
N ARG A 140 -24.39 15.37 -6.90
CA ARG A 140 -25.59 15.53 -6.06
C ARG A 140 -26.90 15.41 -6.85
N SER A 141 -26.97 16.06 -8.00
CA SER A 141 -28.12 16.05 -8.92
C SER A 141 -28.46 14.67 -9.51
N GLN A 142 -27.49 13.75 -9.65
CA GLN A 142 -27.69 12.40 -10.22
C GLN A 142 -27.99 11.31 -9.17
N TRP A 143 -28.34 11.69 -7.94
CA TRP A 143 -28.63 10.79 -6.81
C TRP A 143 -29.59 9.63 -7.13
N ILE A 144 -30.55 9.84 -8.04
CA ILE A 144 -31.58 8.87 -8.43
C ILE A 144 -30.97 7.56 -8.96
N HIS A 145 -29.76 7.62 -9.53
CA HIS A 145 -29.07 6.45 -10.07
C HIS A 145 -28.57 5.45 -9.01
N GLU A 146 -28.59 5.81 -7.73
CA GLU A 146 -28.33 4.88 -6.61
C GLU A 146 -29.53 3.97 -6.28
N TYR A 147 -30.72 4.25 -6.85
CA TYR A 147 -31.95 3.51 -6.59
C TYR A 147 -32.42 2.74 -7.83
N ASP A 148 -33.27 1.73 -7.63
CA ASP A 148 -33.75 0.94 -8.77
C ASP A 148 -34.72 1.74 -9.66
N LYS A 149 -34.44 1.72 -10.97
CA LYS A 149 -35.16 2.51 -11.98
C LYS A 149 -36.64 2.13 -12.06
N GLN A 150 -36.95 0.84 -11.92
CA GLN A 150 -38.32 0.36 -12.03
C GLN A 150 -39.13 0.78 -10.79
N VAL A 151 -38.53 0.71 -9.61
CA VAL A 151 -39.16 1.13 -8.35
C VAL A 151 -39.44 2.63 -8.36
N HIS A 152 -38.44 3.47 -8.66
CA HIS A 152 -38.62 4.93 -8.71
C HIS A 152 -39.69 5.34 -9.73
N ARG A 153 -39.70 4.71 -10.92
CA ARG A 153 -40.74 4.97 -11.93
C ARG A 153 -42.13 4.52 -11.48
N THR A 154 -42.24 3.44 -10.72
CA THR A 154 -43.52 2.91 -10.22
C THR A 154 -44.07 3.77 -9.08
N MET A 155 -43.23 4.26 -8.18
CA MET A 155 -43.64 5.12 -7.06
C MET A 155 -43.91 6.57 -7.49
N TYR A 156 -43.07 7.15 -8.35
CA TYR A 156 -43.03 8.61 -8.60
C TYR A 156 -43.19 9.00 -10.09
N GLY A 157 -43.44 8.05 -10.99
CA GLY A 157 -43.80 8.30 -12.40
C GLY A 157 -42.70 8.86 -13.31
N LYS A 158 -41.58 9.37 -12.77
CA LYS A 158 -40.49 10.01 -13.50
C LYS A 158 -39.18 9.22 -13.38
N PHE A 159 -38.31 9.29 -14.40
CA PHE A 159 -36.93 8.81 -14.33
C PHE A 159 -36.05 9.51 -15.40
N PRO A 160 -35.03 10.31 -15.02
CA PRO A 160 -34.09 10.89 -15.98
C PRO A 160 -33.08 9.85 -16.49
N SER A 161 -32.76 9.88 -17.78
CA SER A 161 -31.84 8.91 -18.41
C SER A 161 -30.44 9.47 -18.62
N ALA A 162 -29.45 9.03 -17.83
CA ALA A 162 -28.03 9.31 -18.08
C ALA A 162 -27.09 8.25 -17.43
N VAL A 163 -26.89 7.09 -18.06
CA VAL A 163 -25.97 6.04 -17.55
C VAL A 163 -24.50 6.28 -17.92
N ILE A 164 -24.17 7.43 -18.52
CA ILE A 164 -22.88 7.68 -19.21
C ILE A 164 -22.11 8.88 -18.59
N SER A 165 -22.42 9.31 -17.36
CA SER A 165 -21.76 10.47 -16.75
C SER A 165 -20.32 10.22 -16.29
N TYR A 166 -20.00 9.03 -15.74
CA TYR A 166 -18.67 8.77 -15.15
C TYR A 166 -17.50 8.82 -16.15
N LEU A 167 -17.76 8.56 -17.43
CA LEU A 167 -16.75 8.57 -18.50
C LEU A 167 -16.84 9.85 -19.37
N GLU A 168 -17.87 10.67 -19.15
CA GLU A 168 -18.08 12.01 -19.74
C GLU A 168 -17.91 13.14 -18.67
N ALA A 169 -17.22 12.83 -17.57
CA ALA A 169 -16.98 13.75 -16.45
C ALA A 169 -15.70 14.59 -16.64
N ASP A 170 -15.70 15.77 -16.03
CA ASP A 170 -14.69 16.81 -16.23
C ASP A 170 -13.31 16.52 -15.62
N GLU A 171 -12.29 17.28 -16.06
CA GLU A 171 -10.91 17.07 -15.65
C GLU A 171 -10.67 17.47 -14.18
N VAL A 172 -10.75 16.49 -13.29
CA VAL A 172 -10.54 16.71 -11.86
C VAL A 172 -9.05 16.71 -11.49
N SER A 173 -8.38 17.83 -11.73
CA SER A 173 -7.04 18.08 -11.16
C SER A 173 -7.11 18.27 -9.65
N VAL A 174 -6.29 17.52 -8.91
CA VAL A 174 -6.12 17.62 -7.46
C VAL A 174 -5.77 19.05 -7.06
N GLU A 175 -4.92 19.73 -7.82
CA GLU A 175 -4.53 21.12 -7.56
C GLU A 175 -5.72 22.09 -7.67
N LYS A 176 -6.64 21.87 -8.63
CA LYS A 176 -7.88 22.66 -8.76
C LYS A 176 -8.79 22.43 -7.54
N ILE A 177 -9.00 21.19 -7.11
CA ILE A 177 -9.79 20.86 -5.91
C ILE A 177 -9.18 21.52 -4.67
N ILE A 178 -7.87 21.32 -4.45
CA ILE A 178 -7.10 21.81 -3.32
C ILE A 178 -7.21 23.34 -3.23
N LYS A 179 -7.00 24.07 -4.32
CA LYS A 179 -7.15 25.54 -4.35
C LYS A 179 -8.58 26.00 -4.06
N THR A 180 -9.58 25.28 -4.56
CA THR A 180 -11.00 25.59 -4.33
C THR A 180 -11.38 25.42 -2.85
N ILE A 181 -10.94 24.32 -2.22
CA ILE A 181 -11.19 24.07 -0.80
C ILE A 181 -10.40 25.04 0.08
N ASP A 182 -9.14 25.34 -0.25
CA ASP A 182 -8.32 26.28 0.55
C ASP A 182 -8.86 27.72 0.51
N SER A 183 -9.50 28.13 -0.60
CA SER A 183 -10.24 29.39 -0.68
C SER A 183 -11.52 29.43 0.16
N GLY A 184 -11.92 28.31 0.77
CA GLY A 184 -13.11 28.19 1.61
C GLY A 184 -14.43 28.00 0.86
N PHE A 185 -14.39 27.75 -0.46
CA PHE A 185 -15.58 27.52 -1.26
C PHE A 185 -15.76 26.02 -1.54
N LEU A 186 -16.99 25.52 -1.39
CA LEU A 186 -17.35 24.16 -1.80
C LEU A 186 -18.56 24.22 -2.76
N PRO A 187 -18.44 23.73 -4.01
CA PRO A 187 -19.55 23.58 -4.95
C PRO A 187 -20.68 22.71 -4.40
N ASP A 188 -21.94 23.04 -4.71
CA ASP A 188 -23.10 22.30 -4.22
C ASP A 188 -23.25 20.89 -4.81
N GLU A 189 -22.74 20.65 -6.03
CA GLU A 189 -22.73 19.30 -6.62
C GLU A 189 -21.79 18.33 -5.91
N TRP A 190 -20.77 18.83 -5.20
CA TRP A 190 -19.84 18.02 -4.40
C TRP A 190 -20.42 17.66 -3.02
N LYS A 191 -21.46 18.37 -2.56
CA LYS A 191 -22.09 18.24 -1.23
C LYS A 191 -23.03 17.03 -1.16
N VAL A 192 -22.54 15.84 -1.47
CA VAL A 192 -23.30 14.58 -1.35
C VAL A 192 -22.44 13.42 -0.85
N ILE A 193 -23.00 12.63 0.06
CA ILE A 193 -22.40 11.41 0.59
C ILE A 193 -23.46 10.32 0.61
N VAL A 194 -23.17 9.17 0.00
CA VAL A 194 -24.06 8.00 0.01
C VAL A 194 -23.55 6.97 1.01
N ALA A 195 -24.28 6.78 2.10
CA ALA A 195 -24.05 5.75 3.09
C ALA A 195 -24.68 4.42 2.63
N VAL A 196 -23.87 3.38 2.54
CA VAL A 196 -24.30 2.02 2.15
C VAL A 196 -23.92 1.03 3.24
N ALA A 197 -24.82 0.10 3.55
CA ALA A 197 -24.54 -0.92 4.54
C ALA A 197 -23.37 -1.83 4.10
N LYS A 198 -22.41 -2.07 5.00
CA LYS A 198 -21.33 -3.02 4.77
C LYS A 198 -21.86 -4.45 4.82
N GLU A 199 -21.54 -5.22 3.79
CA GLU A 199 -21.85 -6.64 3.71
C GLU A 199 -21.10 -7.46 4.77
N ARG A 200 -21.65 -8.65 5.09
CA ARG A 200 -21.04 -9.65 5.98
C ARG A 200 -20.71 -9.15 7.40
N GLU A 201 -21.52 -8.23 7.90
CA GLU A 201 -21.57 -7.74 9.27
C GLU A 201 -22.73 -8.41 10.04
N GLN A 202 -22.59 -8.61 11.36
CA GLN A 202 -23.61 -9.28 12.19
C GLN A 202 -24.51 -8.31 12.98
N LYS A 203 -24.61 -7.05 12.54
CA LYS A 203 -25.41 -6.03 13.23
C LYS A 203 -26.73 -5.78 12.50
N ARG A 204 -27.83 -6.24 13.09
CA ARG A 204 -29.20 -6.05 12.57
C ARG A 204 -29.67 -4.59 12.63
N ASP A 205 -29.76 -4.04 13.84
CA ASP A 205 -30.38 -2.73 14.11
C ASP A 205 -29.35 -1.58 14.20
N ALA A 206 -28.09 -1.85 13.88
CA ALA A 206 -26.98 -0.91 13.97
C ALA A 206 -25.92 -1.19 12.89
N ALA A 207 -26.36 -1.16 11.63
CA ALA A 207 -25.51 -1.37 10.46
C ALA A 207 -24.24 -0.49 10.50
N ARG A 208 -23.14 -1.05 10.00
CA ARG A 208 -21.92 -0.28 9.72
C ARG A 208 -21.99 0.22 8.29
N TRP A 209 -21.96 1.54 8.13
CA TRP A 209 -21.99 2.16 6.81
C TRP A 209 -20.58 2.29 6.22
N TYR A 210 -20.48 2.18 4.90
CA TYR A 210 -19.38 2.77 4.12
C TYR A 210 -19.93 3.95 3.32
N ALA A 211 -19.11 4.99 3.13
CA ALA A 211 -19.49 6.19 2.42
C ALA A 211 -18.95 6.16 0.99
N LYS A 212 -19.81 6.42 0.01
CA LYS A 212 -19.43 6.92 -1.32
C LYS A 212 -19.46 8.44 -1.28
N MET A 213 -18.55 9.07 -2.01
CA MET A 213 -18.48 10.52 -2.23
C MET A 213 -18.42 10.77 -3.73
N THR A 214 -18.50 12.04 -4.15
CA THR A 214 -18.22 12.42 -5.54
C THR A 214 -16.75 12.15 -5.90
N PRO A 215 -16.40 12.05 -7.20
CA PRO A 215 -15.01 11.85 -7.63
C PRO A 215 -14.04 12.86 -6.98
N GLU A 216 -14.43 14.14 -6.91
CA GLU A 216 -13.62 15.25 -6.43
C GLU A 216 -13.37 15.18 -4.93
N MET A 217 -14.41 14.90 -4.16
CA MET A 217 -14.28 14.75 -2.71
C MET A 217 -13.55 13.45 -2.34
N ARG A 218 -13.69 12.40 -3.15
CA ARG A 218 -12.90 11.17 -3.02
C ARG A 218 -11.43 11.44 -3.34
N LEU A 219 -11.13 12.17 -4.41
CA LEU A 219 -9.79 12.64 -4.80
C LEU A 219 -9.14 13.43 -3.65
N TYR A 220 -9.83 14.43 -3.13
CA TYR A 220 -9.43 15.20 -1.95
C TYR A 220 -9.09 14.28 -0.75
N GLN A 221 -9.96 13.33 -0.40
CA GLN A 221 -9.73 12.41 0.72
C GLN A 221 -8.48 11.56 0.50
N THR A 222 -8.32 10.94 -0.68
CA THR A 222 -7.13 10.14 -1.00
C THR A 222 -5.85 10.96 -1.08
N SER A 223 -5.93 12.22 -1.52
CA SER A 223 -4.78 13.14 -1.60
C SER A 223 -4.23 13.43 -0.21
N THR A 224 -5.14 13.75 0.72
CA THR A 224 -4.82 14.09 2.09
C THR A 224 -4.37 12.84 2.87
N GLU A 225 -5.05 11.70 2.71
CA GLU A 225 -4.62 10.41 3.27
C GLU A 225 -3.22 9.98 2.80
N SER A 226 -2.93 10.09 1.50
CA SER A 226 -1.63 9.70 0.92
C SER A 226 -0.49 10.62 1.40
N ASN A 227 -0.72 11.93 1.44
CA ASN A 227 0.26 12.89 1.93
C ASN A 227 0.53 12.74 3.44
N LEU A 228 -0.48 12.46 4.26
CA LEU A 228 -0.29 12.10 5.67
C LEU A 228 0.57 10.83 5.83
N ALA A 229 0.29 9.81 5.01
CA ALA A 229 1.00 8.53 5.05
C ALA A 229 2.47 8.64 4.62
N LYS A 230 2.78 9.49 3.63
CA LYS A 230 4.15 9.74 3.15
C LYS A 230 4.96 10.63 4.10
N GLU A 231 4.42 11.80 4.47
CA GLU A 231 5.22 12.88 5.08
C GLU A 231 5.06 13.01 6.60
N ILE A 232 3.88 12.69 7.17
CA ILE A 232 3.63 12.88 8.62
C ILE A 232 3.80 11.58 9.41
N PHE A 233 3.33 10.45 8.89
CA PHE A 233 3.38 9.17 9.58
C PHE A 233 4.79 8.64 9.92
N PRO A 234 5.88 8.95 9.19
CA PRO A 234 7.24 8.65 9.65
C PRO A 234 7.57 9.24 11.03
N TYR A 235 7.04 10.43 11.33
CA TYR A 235 7.19 11.12 12.62
C TYR A 235 6.24 10.60 13.72
N LEU A 236 5.32 9.68 13.40
CA LEU A 236 4.33 9.10 14.31
C LEU A 236 4.51 7.56 14.44
N PRO A 237 5.62 7.05 15.01
CA PRO A 237 6.03 5.64 14.97
C PRO A 237 5.11 4.65 15.72
N HIS A 238 3.98 5.11 16.26
CA HIS A 238 2.98 4.30 16.95
C HIS A 238 1.84 3.84 16.04
N GLN A 239 1.66 4.45 14.86
CA GLN A 239 0.69 3.98 13.87
C GLN A 239 1.22 2.74 13.12
N THR A 240 0.32 1.82 12.77
CA THR A 240 0.66 0.55 12.11
C THR A 240 0.13 0.43 10.68
N MET A 241 -0.66 1.40 10.20
CA MET A 241 -1.38 1.35 8.93
C MET A 241 -0.46 1.33 7.69
N THR A 242 0.72 1.93 7.77
CA THR A 242 1.73 1.91 6.67
C THR A 242 2.87 0.91 6.89
N LEU A 243 2.77 0.05 7.91
CA LEU A 243 3.79 -0.96 8.17
C LEU A 243 3.59 -2.17 7.25
N ASN A 244 4.66 -2.58 6.58
CA ASN A 244 4.70 -3.87 5.91
C ASN A 244 4.61 -5.02 6.94
N GLU A 245 4.16 -6.20 6.51
CA GLU A 245 4.02 -7.40 7.35
C GLU A 245 5.26 -7.69 8.22
N GLU A 246 6.46 -7.62 7.63
CA GLU A 246 7.73 -7.79 8.36
C GLU A 246 7.89 -6.78 9.51
N GLN A 247 7.50 -5.52 9.31
CA GLN A 247 7.59 -4.46 10.32
C GLN A 247 6.53 -4.63 11.40
N LEU A 248 5.31 -5.03 11.02
CA LEU A 248 4.23 -5.34 11.94
C LEU A 248 4.58 -6.55 12.83
N LEU A 249 5.12 -7.64 12.25
CA LEU A 249 5.61 -8.80 13.00
C LEU A 249 6.74 -8.40 13.95
N ARG A 250 7.73 -7.60 13.51
CA ARG A 250 8.79 -7.07 14.38
C ARG A 250 8.24 -6.21 15.52
N LEU A 251 7.17 -5.46 15.31
CA LEU A 251 6.50 -4.65 16.35
C LEU A 251 5.75 -5.53 17.35
N LEU A 252 4.95 -6.49 16.88
CA LEU A 252 4.25 -7.47 17.72
C LEU A 252 5.23 -8.29 18.55
N LEU A 253 6.37 -8.68 17.98
CA LEU A 253 7.44 -9.35 18.71
C LEU A 253 8.10 -8.44 19.75
N ARG A 254 8.31 -7.15 19.46
CA ARG A 254 8.79 -6.19 20.48
C ARG A 254 7.79 -6.04 21.63
N MET A 255 6.49 -6.01 21.34
CA MET A 255 5.44 -5.95 22.35
C MET A 255 5.34 -7.24 23.18
N THR A 256 5.49 -8.41 22.55
CA THR A 256 5.33 -9.73 23.19
C THR A 256 6.62 -10.35 23.74
N SER A 257 7.77 -9.69 23.59
CA SER A 257 9.06 -10.20 24.10
C SER A 257 9.41 -9.45 25.38
N PRO A 258 9.12 -10.05 26.56
CA PRO A 258 9.44 -9.40 27.82
C PRO A 258 10.97 -9.25 27.92
N LYS A 259 11.43 -8.02 28.17
CA LYS A 259 12.77 -7.81 28.74
C LYS A 259 12.72 -8.28 30.20
N ARG A 260 12.78 -9.59 30.42
CA ARG A 260 12.87 -10.16 31.78
C ARG A 260 14.20 -9.74 32.39
N THR A 261 14.14 -8.77 33.29
CA THR A 261 15.26 -8.40 34.16
C THR A 261 15.16 -9.13 35.50
N SER A 262 13.93 -9.45 35.94
CA SER A 262 13.68 -10.26 37.12
C SER A 262 12.60 -11.32 36.88
N CYS A 263 12.46 -12.27 37.82
CA CYS A 263 11.37 -13.26 37.82
C CYS A 263 10.01 -12.65 38.20
N SER A 264 10.01 -11.45 38.80
CA SER A 264 8.84 -10.77 39.39
C SER A 264 8.24 -9.64 38.51
N ASP A 265 8.77 -9.42 37.31
CA ASP A 265 8.31 -8.33 36.42
C ASP A 265 6.88 -8.62 35.90
N GLU A 266 5.86 -7.88 36.39
CA GLU A 266 4.46 -8.03 35.97
C GLU A 266 4.19 -7.34 34.62
N PHE A 267 3.73 -8.09 33.61
CA PHE A 267 3.40 -7.57 32.28
C PHE A 267 1.90 -7.38 32.10
N ARG A 268 1.46 -6.14 31.86
CA ARG A 268 0.06 -5.79 31.61
C ARG A 268 -0.16 -5.41 30.15
N TYR A 269 -1.04 -6.12 29.46
CA TYR A 269 -1.53 -5.76 28.13
C TYR A 269 -2.89 -5.08 28.27
N ILE A 270 -3.00 -3.83 27.83
CA ILE A 270 -4.25 -3.07 27.83
C ILE A 270 -4.73 -2.95 26.40
N VAL A 271 -5.86 -3.58 26.09
CA VAL A 271 -6.57 -3.42 24.81
C VAL A 271 -7.71 -2.45 25.04
N ILE A 272 -7.76 -1.37 24.26
CA ILE A 272 -8.81 -0.35 24.34
C ILE A 272 -9.57 -0.36 23.02
N ASP A 273 -10.84 -0.77 23.06
CA ASP A 273 -11.78 -0.60 21.96
C ASP A 273 -12.69 0.60 22.24
N PHE A 274 -12.72 1.56 21.34
CA PHE A 274 -13.50 2.78 21.50
C PHE A 274 -14.85 2.66 20.79
N ALA A 275 -15.92 2.58 21.58
CA ALA A 275 -17.28 2.55 21.08
C ALA A 275 -17.54 3.69 20.08
N ASN A 276 -17.93 3.33 18.85
CA ASN A 276 -18.27 4.24 17.76
C ASN A 276 -17.17 5.30 17.44
N TRP A 277 -15.88 4.96 17.56
CA TRP A 277 -14.72 5.86 17.36
C TRP A 277 -14.91 6.91 16.24
N CYS A 278 -15.23 6.48 15.02
CA CYS A 278 -15.34 7.37 13.85
C CYS A 278 -16.48 8.39 14.01
N THR A 279 -17.71 7.95 14.34
CA THR A 279 -18.86 8.86 14.50
C THR A 279 -18.77 9.70 15.77
N ASN A 280 -17.79 9.43 16.64
CA ASN A 280 -17.54 10.18 17.86
C ASN A 280 -16.59 11.36 17.68
N HIS A 281 -15.90 11.48 16.54
CA HIS A 281 -15.11 12.66 16.21
C HIS A 281 -16.03 13.85 15.90
N ARG A 282 -15.51 15.06 16.15
CA ARG A 282 -16.18 16.34 15.94
C ARG A 282 -15.14 17.37 15.49
N HIS A 283 -15.60 18.48 14.92
CA HIS A 283 -14.73 19.52 14.38
C HIS A 283 -13.85 20.13 15.50
N GLU A 284 -14.44 20.51 16.64
CA GLU A 284 -13.77 21.19 17.77
C GLU A 284 -12.61 20.37 18.35
N LEU A 285 -12.71 19.04 18.32
CA LEU A 285 -11.66 18.13 18.79
C LEU A 285 -10.49 18.00 17.81
N THR A 286 -10.77 18.01 16.51
CA THR A 286 -9.79 17.70 15.45
C THR A 286 -9.17 18.95 14.82
N ALA A 287 -9.94 20.02 14.71
CA ALA A 287 -9.58 21.29 14.08
C ALA A 287 -8.26 21.90 14.58
N PRO A 288 -7.94 21.92 15.90
CA PRO A 288 -6.67 22.48 16.37
C PRO A 288 -5.46 21.69 15.84
N THR A 289 -5.57 20.36 15.77
CA THR A 289 -4.50 19.50 15.24
C THR A 289 -4.42 19.60 13.72
N PHE A 290 -5.55 19.59 13.02
CA PHE A 290 -5.60 19.71 11.56
C PHE A 290 -5.07 21.06 11.07
N ARG A 291 -5.33 22.16 11.79
CA ARG A 291 -4.73 23.47 11.49
C ARG A 291 -3.20 23.47 11.60
N GLN A 292 -2.61 22.66 12.49
CA GLN A 292 -1.15 22.50 12.54
C GLN A 292 -0.62 21.65 11.37
N ILE A 293 -1.40 20.68 10.90
CA ILE A 293 -1.08 19.92 9.67
C ILE A 293 -1.17 20.83 8.43
N ASP A 294 -2.19 21.68 8.32
CA ASP A 294 -2.30 22.70 7.27
C ASP A 294 -1.07 23.62 7.28
N ASN A 295 -0.67 24.15 8.46
CA ASN A 295 0.53 24.97 8.58
C ASN A 295 1.82 24.24 8.12
N LEU A 296 1.96 22.94 8.42
CA LEU A 296 3.13 22.13 8.05
C LEU A 296 3.31 21.98 6.53
N PHE A 297 2.20 21.92 5.79
CA PHE A 297 2.18 21.86 4.32
C PHE A 297 2.10 23.25 3.66
N GLY A 298 1.79 24.31 4.42
CA GLY A 298 1.67 25.69 3.93
C GLY A 298 0.26 26.11 3.49
N PHE A 299 -0.76 25.35 3.87
CA PHE A 299 -2.16 25.62 3.55
C PHE A 299 -2.88 26.36 4.68
N ARG A 300 -4.12 26.79 4.41
CA ARG A 300 -4.97 27.49 5.38
C ARG A 300 -6.07 26.58 5.94
N ASN A 301 -6.77 25.86 5.07
CA ASN A 301 -8.05 25.25 5.41
C ASN A 301 -8.23 23.78 5.00
N ILE A 302 -7.26 23.15 4.32
CA ILE A 302 -7.45 21.83 3.68
C ILE A 302 -7.81 20.75 4.70
N TYR A 303 -6.89 20.39 5.59
CA TYR A 303 -7.13 19.34 6.58
C TYR A 303 -8.23 19.77 7.56
N PHE A 304 -8.25 21.05 7.95
CA PHE A 304 -9.29 21.67 8.77
C PHE A 304 -10.72 21.46 8.22
N PHE A 305 -10.89 21.47 6.88
CA PHE A 305 -12.18 21.29 6.21
C PHE A 305 -12.79 19.89 6.36
N THR A 306 -11.98 18.86 6.67
CA THR A 306 -12.38 17.44 6.67
C THR A 306 -13.66 17.14 7.48
N GLN A 307 -13.88 17.82 8.62
CA GLN A 307 -15.08 17.63 9.44
C GLN A 307 -16.24 18.56 9.05
N LEU A 308 -16.00 19.61 8.27
CA LEU A 308 -17.03 20.54 7.79
C LEU A 308 -17.75 19.96 6.57
N PHE A 309 -17.03 19.23 5.70
CA PHE A 309 -17.61 18.61 4.50
C PHE A 309 -18.86 17.74 4.79
N PRO A 310 -18.86 16.78 5.74
CA PRO A 310 -20.06 15.98 6.04
C PRO A 310 -21.21 16.78 6.67
N ILE A 311 -20.92 17.90 7.33
CA ILE A 311 -21.93 18.79 7.93
C ILE A 311 -22.65 19.60 6.84
N GLN A 312 -21.95 19.93 5.75
CA GLN A 312 -22.47 20.69 4.61
C GLN A 312 -23.06 19.80 3.51
N SER A 313 -23.02 18.47 3.64
CA SER A 313 -23.37 17.52 2.59
C SER A 313 -24.73 16.86 2.79
N LEU A 314 -25.44 16.63 1.69
CA LEU A 314 -26.61 15.77 1.65
C LEU A 314 -26.20 14.32 1.96
N LEU A 315 -26.74 13.76 3.04
CA LEU A 315 -26.50 12.38 3.45
C LEU A 315 -27.64 11.48 2.93
N LEU A 316 -27.32 10.59 2.00
CA LEU A 316 -28.27 9.62 1.44
C LEU A 316 -27.98 8.23 2.00
N PHE A 317 -28.99 7.52 2.50
CA PHE A 317 -28.85 6.11 2.90
C PHE A 317 -29.39 5.21 1.80
N GLN A 318 -28.52 4.40 1.20
CA GLN A 318 -28.91 3.54 0.08
C GLN A 318 -29.68 2.30 0.56
N ASP A 319 -31.00 2.34 0.43
CA ASP A 319 -31.82 1.15 0.20
C ASP A 319 -32.26 1.14 -1.26
N ARG A 320 -31.78 0.18 -2.04
CA ARG A 320 -32.00 0.11 -3.49
C ARG A 320 -33.48 0.07 -3.88
N PHE A 321 -34.35 -0.45 -3.01
CA PHE A 321 -35.78 -0.62 -3.28
C PHE A 321 -36.66 0.38 -2.51
N CYS A 322 -36.07 1.33 -1.78
CA CYS A 322 -36.79 2.38 -1.06
C CYS A 322 -36.21 3.77 -1.41
N PRO A 323 -36.48 4.30 -2.64
CA PRO A 323 -36.08 5.65 -3.00
C PRO A 323 -36.83 6.70 -2.18
N PRO A 324 -36.17 7.80 -1.75
CA PRO A 324 -36.85 8.94 -1.15
C PRO A 324 -37.71 9.71 -2.18
N GLU A 325 -38.70 10.45 -1.69
CA GLU A 325 -39.62 11.22 -2.51
C GLU A 325 -38.93 12.37 -3.26
N GLN A 326 -39.18 12.45 -4.57
CA GLN A 326 -38.62 13.48 -5.44
C GLN A 326 -39.45 14.77 -5.34
N GLY A 327 -38.81 15.88 -4.97
CA GLY A 327 -39.42 17.21 -4.92
C GLY A 327 -39.69 17.82 -6.30
N PRO A 328 -40.37 18.98 -6.34
CA PRO A 328 -40.61 19.72 -7.58
C PRO A 328 -39.30 20.09 -8.30
N ASP A 329 -38.24 20.37 -7.55
CA ASP A 329 -36.90 20.74 -8.02
C ASP A 329 -36.04 19.54 -8.47
N GLY A 330 -36.62 18.35 -8.64
CA GLY A 330 -35.94 17.14 -9.13
C GLY A 330 -34.92 16.49 -8.18
N LEU A 331 -34.51 17.17 -7.10
CA LEU A 331 -33.82 16.58 -5.95
C LEU A 331 -34.79 15.82 -5.03
N PRO A 332 -34.31 15.06 -4.01
CA PRO A 332 -35.19 14.75 -2.88
C PRO A 332 -35.59 16.09 -2.25
N MET A 333 -36.78 16.22 -1.65
CA MET A 333 -37.04 17.42 -0.82
C MET A 333 -36.06 17.38 0.37
N GLU A 334 -34.98 18.19 0.49
CA GLU A 334 -34.44 19.32 -0.32
C GLU A 334 -33.09 18.97 -1.03
N GLY A 335 -32.59 19.62 -2.10
CA GLY A 335 -32.80 20.96 -2.71
C GLY A 335 -31.43 21.68 -2.84
N ILE A 336 -30.90 22.16 -3.99
CA ILE A 336 -31.33 22.21 -5.42
C ILE A 336 -30.13 21.77 -6.34
N GLN A 337 -30.29 21.69 -7.67
CA GLN A 337 -29.43 21.07 -8.72
C GLN A 337 -28.44 22.03 -9.44
N ASP A 338 -27.35 21.54 -10.10
CA ASP A 338 -27.27 21.32 -11.59
C ASP A 338 -25.86 20.95 -12.18
N VAL A 339 -25.80 20.39 -13.41
CA VAL A 339 -24.67 19.59 -13.97
C VAL A 339 -24.04 20.09 -15.29
N VAL A 340 -22.69 20.09 -15.43
CA VAL A 340 -21.89 20.04 -16.70
C VAL A 340 -20.47 19.42 -16.46
N ARG A 341 -19.60 19.11 -17.45
CA ARG A 341 -19.49 17.87 -18.30
C ARG A 341 -18.28 17.97 -19.28
N ASN A 342 -17.31 17.03 -19.34
CA ASN A 342 -16.16 17.08 -20.29
C ASN A 342 -15.39 15.73 -20.48
N LYS A 343 -14.22 15.77 -21.13
CA LYS A 343 -13.58 14.67 -21.88
C LYS A 343 -12.04 14.77 -21.80
N VAL A 344 -11.34 13.80 -21.19
CA VAL A 344 -9.86 13.69 -21.31
C VAL A 344 -9.38 12.28 -21.67
N VAL A 345 -10.24 11.25 -21.64
CA VAL A 345 -9.84 9.84 -21.86
C VAL A 345 -9.27 9.57 -23.27
N LYS A 346 -9.44 10.47 -24.26
CA LYS A 346 -9.02 10.21 -25.65
C LYS A 346 -7.49 10.23 -25.87
N ALA A 347 -6.73 11.03 -25.13
CA ALA A 347 -5.29 11.20 -25.37
C ALA A 347 -4.42 10.00 -24.91
N MET A 348 -4.95 9.10 -24.08
CA MET A 348 -4.25 7.90 -23.62
C MET A 348 -4.56 6.64 -24.46
N PHE A 349 -5.40 6.76 -25.50
CA PHE A 349 -5.83 5.66 -26.35
C PHE A 349 -5.78 6.04 -27.85
N GLU A 350 -4.82 6.88 -28.24
CA GLU A 350 -4.53 7.14 -29.65
C GLU A 350 -3.77 5.97 -30.27
N ALA A 351 -4.08 5.63 -31.53
CA ALA A 351 -3.50 4.47 -32.23
C ALA A 351 -1.97 4.48 -32.32
N SER A 352 -1.34 5.66 -32.21
CA SER A 352 0.12 5.81 -32.14
C SER A 352 0.75 5.15 -30.91
N VAL A 353 0.00 4.89 -29.83
CA VAL A 353 0.53 4.27 -28.61
C VAL A 353 0.75 2.77 -28.80
N ASP A 354 -0.11 2.06 -29.54
CA ASP A 354 0.08 0.64 -29.85
C ASP A 354 1.26 0.42 -30.81
N ASP A 355 1.45 1.30 -31.80
CA ASP A 355 2.64 1.31 -32.66
C ASP A 355 3.93 1.54 -31.84
N GLN A 356 3.91 2.48 -30.89
CA GLN A 356 5.04 2.75 -29.99
C GLN A 356 5.30 1.56 -29.05
N LYS A 357 4.24 0.90 -28.56
CA LYS A 357 4.32 -0.31 -27.74
C LYS A 357 5.00 -1.45 -28.49
N MET A 358 4.56 -1.74 -29.72
CA MET A 358 5.16 -2.81 -30.53
C MET A 358 6.63 -2.51 -30.86
N LYS A 359 6.96 -1.28 -31.25
CA LYS A 359 8.36 -0.86 -31.49
C LYS A 359 9.22 -0.95 -30.22
N LEU A 360 8.69 -0.61 -29.06
CA LEU A 360 9.40 -0.76 -27.79
C LEU A 360 9.61 -2.23 -27.42
N ILE A 361 8.61 -3.10 -27.62
CA ILE A 361 8.72 -4.54 -27.39
C ILE A 361 9.77 -5.16 -28.32
N GLU A 362 9.80 -4.77 -29.60
CA GLU A 362 10.80 -5.21 -30.57
C GLU A 362 12.22 -4.74 -30.17
N THR A 363 12.37 -3.46 -29.81
CA THR A 363 13.65 -2.88 -29.34
C THR A 363 14.16 -3.55 -28.06
N LEU A 364 13.28 -3.82 -27.09
CA LEU A 364 13.66 -4.55 -25.88
C LEU A 364 13.95 -6.04 -26.15
N SER A 365 13.31 -6.60 -27.19
CA SER A 365 13.56 -7.96 -27.66
C SER A 365 14.85 -8.10 -28.45
N SER A 366 15.47 -7.03 -28.95
CA SER A 366 16.78 -7.09 -29.61
C SER A 366 17.97 -7.04 -28.62
N MET A 367 17.71 -6.98 -27.32
CA MET A 367 18.74 -6.95 -26.27
C MET A 367 19.52 -8.27 -26.20
N GLU A 368 20.86 -8.19 -26.29
CA GLU A 368 21.77 -9.32 -26.12
C GLU A 368 22.87 -8.99 -25.08
N PRO A 369 23.08 -9.82 -24.04
CA PRO A 369 22.23 -10.94 -23.62
C PRO A 369 20.86 -10.44 -23.13
N LEU A 370 19.78 -11.18 -23.46
CA LEU A 370 18.45 -10.78 -23.03
C LEU A 370 18.31 -10.91 -21.51
N ASN A 371 18.05 -9.80 -20.83
CA ASN A 371 17.75 -9.76 -19.40
C ASN A 371 16.28 -9.34 -19.18
N PRO A 372 15.34 -10.29 -19.02
CA PRO A 372 13.92 -9.96 -18.88
C PRO A 372 13.57 -9.11 -17.66
N ARG A 373 14.38 -9.13 -16.58
CA ARG A 373 14.17 -8.26 -15.41
C ARG A 373 14.40 -6.80 -15.77
N LEU A 374 15.49 -6.52 -16.51
CA LEU A 374 15.81 -5.19 -17.00
C LEU A 374 14.80 -4.72 -18.05
N ALA A 375 14.46 -5.57 -19.02
CA ALA A 375 13.49 -5.25 -20.06
C ALA A 375 12.11 -4.91 -19.47
N ASN A 376 11.62 -5.70 -18.50
CA ASN A 376 10.36 -5.42 -17.82
C ASN A 376 10.40 -4.11 -17.01
N GLU A 377 11.51 -3.81 -16.31
CA GLU A 377 11.61 -2.55 -15.56
C GLU A 377 11.57 -1.33 -16.50
N ILE A 378 12.35 -1.34 -17.58
CA ILE A 378 12.35 -0.29 -18.62
C ILE A 378 10.96 -0.16 -19.26
N TYR A 379 10.33 -1.28 -19.62
CA TYR A 379 8.97 -1.28 -20.16
C TYR A 379 7.96 -0.69 -19.18
N SER A 380 8.01 -1.09 -17.90
CA SER A 380 7.07 -0.61 -16.88
C SER A 380 7.25 0.87 -16.51
N LEU A 381 8.42 1.44 -16.81
CA LEU A 381 8.70 2.87 -16.70
C LEU A 381 8.29 3.66 -17.96
N SER A 382 8.09 2.99 -19.10
CA SER A 382 7.65 3.63 -20.36
C SER A 382 6.18 4.07 -20.32
N ASN A 383 5.78 4.93 -21.25
CA ASN A 383 4.39 5.40 -21.35
C ASN A 383 3.40 4.25 -21.66
N PRO A 384 3.69 3.31 -22.61
CA PRO A 384 2.89 2.09 -22.77
C PRO A 384 2.79 1.22 -21.51
N GLY A 385 3.88 1.08 -20.73
CA GLY A 385 3.84 0.31 -19.48
C GLY A 385 3.01 0.97 -18.37
N LEU A 386 2.94 2.32 -18.35
CA LEU A 386 2.02 3.06 -17.47
C LEU A 386 0.56 2.89 -17.92
N GLN A 387 0.31 2.89 -19.23
CA GLN A 387 -1.01 2.63 -19.83
C GLN A 387 -1.48 1.20 -19.54
N GLU A 388 -0.62 0.18 -19.64
CA GLU A 388 -0.98 -1.19 -19.26
C GLU A 388 -1.21 -1.35 -17.75
N LYS A 389 -0.43 -0.67 -16.90
CA LYS A 389 -0.72 -0.61 -15.45
C LYS A 389 -2.10 -0.02 -15.18
N PHE A 390 -2.52 0.99 -15.94
CA PHE A 390 -3.87 1.55 -15.90
C PHE A 390 -4.92 0.53 -16.35
N VAL A 391 -4.79 -0.05 -17.55
CA VAL A 391 -5.75 -1.04 -18.10
C VAL A 391 -5.84 -2.31 -17.26
N SER A 392 -4.73 -2.81 -16.71
CA SER A 392 -4.71 -4.05 -15.90
C SER A 392 -5.50 -3.94 -14.59
N LYS A 393 -5.65 -2.73 -14.03
CA LYS A 393 -6.51 -2.51 -12.85
C LYS A 393 -7.99 -2.68 -13.18
N TYR A 394 -8.34 -2.60 -14.47
CA TYR A 394 -9.70 -2.65 -14.97
C TYR A 394 -10.11 -3.96 -15.64
N ALA A 395 -9.15 -4.83 -15.97
CA ALA A 395 -9.42 -6.11 -16.65
C ALA A 395 -10.39 -7.04 -15.88
N ASN A 396 -10.47 -6.89 -14.54
CA ASN A 396 -11.40 -7.63 -13.68
C ASN A 396 -12.72 -6.90 -13.39
N THR A 397 -12.91 -5.66 -13.85
CA THR A 397 -14.06 -4.82 -13.43
C THR A 397 -15.29 -5.09 -14.30
N ARG A 398 -16.42 -5.47 -13.68
CA ARG A 398 -17.72 -5.64 -14.36
C ARG A 398 -18.13 -4.41 -15.19
N SER A 399 -17.75 -3.21 -14.76
CA SER A 399 -18.03 -1.96 -15.46
C SER A 399 -17.31 -1.87 -16.81
N ILE A 400 -16.07 -2.34 -16.90
CA ILE A 400 -15.28 -2.33 -18.15
C ILE A 400 -15.50 -3.59 -18.97
N GLN A 401 -15.90 -4.72 -18.37
CA GLN A 401 -16.54 -5.80 -19.12
C GLN A 401 -17.79 -5.29 -19.84
N ARG A 402 -18.69 -4.57 -19.16
CA ARG A 402 -19.87 -3.95 -19.78
C ARG A 402 -19.53 -2.89 -20.84
N MET A 403 -18.46 -2.11 -20.63
CA MET A 403 -18.05 -1.09 -21.61
C MET A 403 -17.35 -1.69 -22.84
N ALA A 404 -16.48 -2.68 -22.66
CA ALA A 404 -15.91 -3.45 -23.77
C ALA A 404 -17.03 -4.20 -24.52
N CYS A 405 -18.00 -4.79 -23.80
CA CYS A 405 -19.23 -5.35 -24.37
C CYS A 405 -20.21 -4.32 -24.98
N SER A 406 -19.86 -3.02 -25.04
CA SER A 406 -20.57 -2.05 -25.90
C SER A 406 -19.97 -1.94 -27.30
N THR A 407 -18.74 -2.45 -27.49
CA THR A 407 -18.08 -2.60 -28.81
C THR A 407 -17.97 -4.06 -29.25
N TRP A 408 -18.03 -5.03 -28.33
CA TRP A 408 -18.11 -6.46 -28.64
C TRP A 408 -19.57 -6.84 -28.86
N VAL A 409 -19.85 -7.75 -29.80
CA VAL A 409 -21.19 -7.89 -30.39
C VAL A 409 -22.16 -8.62 -29.47
N SER A 410 -21.68 -9.40 -28.49
CA SER A 410 -22.51 -9.84 -27.35
C SER A 410 -21.71 -10.42 -26.17
N GLU A 411 -22.36 -10.50 -25.00
CA GLU A 411 -21.88 -11.23 -23.81
C GLU A 411 -21.62 -12.73 -24.09
N LEU A 412 -22.21 -13.29 -25.16
CA LEU A 412 -21.97 -14.66 -25.62
C LEU A 412 -20.54 -14.88 -26.12
N GLU A 413 -19.92 -13.88 -26.77
CA GLU A 413 -18.56 -13.99 -27.31
C GLU A 413 -17.52 -14.14 -26.19
N LEU A 414 -17.71 -13.41 -25.09
CA LEU A 414 -16.87 -13.53 -23.89
C LEU A 414 -17.03 -14.90 -23.23
N LEU A 415 -18.27 -15.37 -23.08
CA LEU A 415 -18.55 -16.71 -22.53
C LEU A 415 -17.98 -17.81 -23.42
N GLU A 416 -18.04 -17.65 -24.74
CA GLU A 416 -17.46 -18.59 -25.69
C GLU A 416 -15.92 -18.57 -25.65
N TRP A 417 -15.29 -17.40 -25.54
CA TRP A 417 -13.84 -17.29 -25.39
C TRP A 417 -13.34 -17.92 -24.07
N VAL A 418 -14.04 -17.70 -22.95
CA VAL A 418 -13.76 -18.36 -21.67
C VAL A 418 -13.92 -19.87 -21.80
N LYS A 419 -15.00 -20.34 -22.43
CA LYS A 419 -15.25 -21.77 -22.68
C LYS A 419 -14.17 -22.40 -23.57
N ARG A 420 -13.80 -21.76 -24.68
CA ARG A 420 -12.72 -22.21 -25.58
C ARG A 420 -11.38 -22.27 -24.85
N THR A 421 -11.05 -21.27 -24.03
CA THR A 421 -9.82 -21.24 -23.23
C THR A 421 -9.80 -22.36 -22.18
N GLN A 422 -10.91 -22.58 -21.47
CA GLN A 422 -11.02 -23.65 -20.49
C GLN A 422 -10.98 -25.04 -21.12
N LEU A 423 -11.60 -25.22 -22.31
CA LEU A 423 -11.48 -26.45 -23.09
C LEU A 423 -10.04 -26.69 -23.54
N ALA A 424 -9.37 -25.70 -24.13
CA ALA A 424 -7.97 -25.83 -24.56
C ALA A 424 -7.01 -26.16 -23.40
N VAL A 425 -7.24 -25.58 -22.21
CA VAL A 425 -6.50 -25.96 -20.99
C VAL A 425 -6.81 -27.40 -20.57
N SER A 426 -8.09 -27.80 -20.55
CA SER A 426 -8.51 -29.16 -20.21
C SER A 426 -7.99 -30.21 -21.20
N GLU A 427 -7.95 -29.90 -22.49
CA GLU A 427 -7.42 -30.75 -23.55
C GLU A 427 -5.91 -30.86 -23.42
N ARG A 428 -5.20 -29.75 -23.16
CA ARG A 428 -3.76 -29.78 -22.88
C ARG A 428 -3.42 -30.64 -21.66
N TYR A 429 -4.21 -30.62 -20.60
CA TYR A 429 -4.03 -31.53 -19.46
C TYR A 429 -4.39 -33.00 -19.79
N ARG A 430 -5.35 -33.23 -20.68
CA ARG A 430 -5.76 -34.59 -21.12
C ARG A 430 -4.79 -35.22 -22.12
N CYS A 431 -4.10 -34.42 -22.93
CA CYS A 431 -3.14 -34.86 -23.95
C CYS A 431 -1.70 -34.96 -23.44
N ILE A 432 -1.44 -34.67 -22.16
CA ILE A 432 -0.18 -35.07 -21.52
C ILE A 432 -0.32 -36.55 -21.15
N ASP A 433 -0.08 -37.44 -22.10
CA ASP A 433 0.18 -38.84 -21.79
C ASP A 433 1.58 -38.91 -21.14
N PRO A 434 1.71 -39.43 -19.90
CA PRO A 434 3.01 -39.59 -19.26
C PRO A 434 4.00 -40.47 -20.05
N LYS A 435 3.52 -41.31 -20.97
CA LYS A 435 4.33 -42.29 -21.72
C LYS A 435 4.93 -41.75 -23.02
N GLU A 436 4.35 -40.72 -23.63
CA GLU A 436 4.87 -40.15 -24.88
C GLU A 436 5.86 -39.00 -24.67
N ASN A 437 5.99 -38.52 -23.43
CA ASN A 437 6.70 -37.28 -23.15
C ASN A 437 8.22 -37.51 -22.93
N THR A 438 8.96 -37.75 -24.02
CA THR A 438 10.42 -37.97 -24.03
C THR A 438 11.22 -36.86 -23.34
N SER A 439 10.65 -35.64 -23.27
CA SER A 439 11.26 -34.50 -22.57
C SER A 439 11.32 -34.68 -21.04
N LEU A 440 10.48 -35.55 -20.46
CA LEU A 440 10.43 -35.79 -19.03
C LEU A 440 11.63 -36.60 -18.54
N GLU A 441 12.06 -37.62 -19.28
CA GLU A 441 13.22 -38.45 -18.92
C GLU A 441 14.54 -37.65 -18.96
N GLU A 442 14.73 -36.78 -19.96
CA GLU A 442 15.89 -35.87 -20.00
C GLU A 442 15.94 -34.91 -18.79
N VAL A 443 14.79 -34.44 -18.32
CA VAL A 443 14.72 -33.52 -17.17
C VAL A 443 14.91 -34.27 -15.85
N MET A 444 14.36 -35.48 -15.72
CA MET A 444 14.47 -36.32 -14.53
C MET A 444 15.88 -36.91 -14.34
N THR A 445 16.68 -37.02 -15.40
CA THR A 445 18.07 -37.52 -15.34
C THR A 445 19.12 -36.42 -15.08
N THR A 446 18.78 -35.14 -15.23
CA THR A 446 19.72 -34.04 -14.93
C THR A 446 19.96 -33.81 -13.43
N PRO A 447 21.23 -33.72 -12.97
CA PRO A 447 21.57 -33.62 -11.54
C PRO A 447 21.37 -32.22 -10.90
N CYS A 448 20.93 -31.22 -11.66
CA CYS A 448 20.69 -29.87 -11.14
C CYS A 448 19.57 -29.20 -11.93
N THR A 449 18.43 -28.92 -11.29
CA THR A 449 17.25 -28.37 -11.98
C THR A 449 17.48 -26.95 -12.50
N THR A 450 18.47 -26.24 -11.96
CA THR A 450 18.91 -24.92 -12.44
C THR A 450 19.42 -25.00 -13.88
N VAL A 451 20.19 -26.04 -14.21
CA VAL A 451 20.74 -26.26 -15.56
C VAL A 451 19.62 -26.66 -16.53
N SER A 452 18.75 -27.58 -16.11
CA SER A 452 17.57 -28.00 -16.89
C SER A 452 16.63 -26.81 -17.14
N SER A 453 16.44 -25.94 -16.15
CA SER A 453 15.68 -24.69 -16.27
C SER A 453 16.30 -23.70 -17.26
N HIS A 454 17.64 -23.64 -17.35
CA HIS A 454 18.31 -22.87 -18.41
C HIS A 454 18.10 -23.51 -19.79
N LYS A 455 18.22 -24.83 -19.93
CA LYS A 455 17.96 -25.57 -21.19
C LYS A 455 16.53 -25.33 -21.69
N LEU A 456 15.54 -25.51 -20.82
CA LEU A 456 14.11 -25.31 -21.12
C LEU A 456 13.79 -23.84 -21.46
N ARG A 457 14.38 -22.87 -20.75
CA ARG A 457 14.23 -21.44 -21.11
C ARG A 457 14.87 -21.12 -22.46
N HIS A 458 16.04 -21.68 -22.75
CA HIS A 458 16.71 -21.49 -24.03
C HIS A 458 15.89 -22.07 -25.19
N GLN A 459 15.36 -23.29 -25.04
CA GLN A 459 14.46 -23.92 -26.01
C GLN A 459 13.16 -23.12 -26.18
N GLY A 460 12.52 -22.70 -25.09
CA GLY A 460 11.23 -21.99 -25.13
C GLY A 460 11.28 -20.55 -25.67
N TRP A 461 12.43 -19.87 -25.55
CA TRP A 461 12.61 -18.48 -26.02
C TRP A 461 13.53 -18.34 -27.24
N GLY A 462 14.12 -19.45 -27.71
CA GLY A 462 15.10 -19.49 -28.81
C GLY A 462 16.44 -18.82 -28.48
N ARG A 463 16.70 -18.42 -27.23
CA ARG A 463 17.85 -17.60 -26.84
C ARG A 463 18.21 -17.73 -25.36
N TYR A 464 19.44 -17.37 -25.00
CA TYR A 464 19.87 -17.37 -23.60
C TYR A 464 19.21 -16.23 -22.82
N LEU A 465 18.70 -16.54 -21.62
CA LEU A 465 18.10 -15.56 -20.70
C LEU A 465 18.99 -15.35 -19.48
N GLU A 466 19.41 -14.11 -19.25
CA GLU A 466 20.23 -13.76 -18.09
C GLU A 466 19.40 -13.38 -16.86
N GLY A 467 19.94 -13.66 -15.67
CA GLY A 467 19.43 -13.17 -14.39
C GLY A 467 18.09 -13.73 -13.90
N VAL A 468 17.25 -14.34 -14.72
CA VAL A 468 15.92 -14.84 -14.31
C VAL A 468 15.98 -16.18 -13.59
N THR A 469 16.76 -17.14 -14.10
CA THR A 469 16.99 -18.42 -13.44
C THR A 469 17.73 -18.18 -12.12
N MET A 470 17.17 -18.70 -11.02
CA MET A 470 17.83 -18.76 -9.72
C MET A 470 17.81 -20.23 -9.27
N PRO A 471 18.87 -20.73 -8.62
CA PRO A 471 18.87 -22.09 -8.09
C PRO A 471 17.85 -22.24 -6.96
N TYR A 472 17.17 -23.38 -6.90
CA TYR A 472 16.21 -23.69 -5.84
C TYR A 472 16.95 -23.97 -4.52
N GLN A 473 16.43 -23.49 -3.39
CA GLN A 473 17.21 -23.51 -2.14
C GLN A 473 17.40 -24.91 -1.55
N SER A 474 16.47 -25.86 -1.74
CA SER A 474 16.64 -27.21 -1.18
C SER A 474 17.67 -28.06 -1.93
N GLU A 475 17.97 -27.73 -3.19
CA GLU A 475 19.05 -28.38 -3.95
C GLU A 475 20.43 -27.81 -3.60
N GLN A 476 20.49 -26.58 -3.05
CA GLN A 476 21.74 -25.91 -2.68
C GLN A 476 22.31 -26.35 -1.33
N SER A 477 21.51 -26.97 -0.46
CA SER A 477 21.94 -27.30 0.90
C SER A 477 21.34 -28.62 1.39
N THR A 478 22.20 -29.44 2.00
CA THR A 478 21.82 -30.63 2.74
C THR A 478 22.02 -30.38 4.22
N VAL A 479 21.05 -30.74 5.06
CA VAL A 479 21.16 -30.62 6.51
C VAL A 479 21.90 -31.84 7.06
N MET A 480 22.97 -31.61 7.81
CA MET A 480 23.80 -32.66 8.43
C MET A 480 24.17 -32.24 9.86
N ARG A 481 24.43 -33.23 10.73
CA ARG A 481 25.06 -32.97 12.04
C ARG A 481 26.49 -32.48 11.85
N TRP A 482 26.95 -31.54 12.68
CA TRP A 482 28.26 -30.90 12.55
C TRP A 482 29.42 -31.91 12.59
N GLU A 483 29.30 -32.95 13.39
CA GLU A 483 30.28 -34.03 13.55
C GLU A 483 30.42 -34.88 12.26
N ALA A 484 29.42 -34.85 11.37
CA ALA A 484 29.41 -35.58 10.11
C ALA A 484 29.81 -34.72 8.89
N VAL A 485 30.15 -33.44 9.09
CA VAL A 485 30.57 -32.53 8.00
C VAL A 485 32.06 -32.74 7.69
N PRO A 486 32.45 -33.12 6.45
CA PRO A 486 33.85 -33.24 6.06
C PRO A 486 34.61 -31.91 6.23
N GLU A 487 35.88 -31.96 6.67
CA GLU A 487 36.69 -30.76 6.95
C GLU A 487 36.71 -29.77 5.77
N GLN A 488 36.83 -30.30 4.55
CA GLN A 488 36.86 -29.55 3.29
C GLN A 488 35.57 -28.76 3.00
N TRP A 489 34.45 -29.13 3.62
CA TRP A 489 33.15 -28.50 3.42
C TRP A 489 32.81 -27.48 4.50
N LYS A 490 33.50 -27.48 5.65
CA LYS A 490 33.24 -26.53 6.76
C LYS A 490 33.35 -25.07 6.32
N GLU A 491 34.28 -24.73 5.42
CA GLU A 491 34.43 -23.38 4.83
C GLU A 491 33.26 -22.95 3.92
N CYS A 492 32.37 -23.89 3.58
CA CYS A 492 31.17 -23.71 2.76
C CYS A 492 29.87 -23.90 3.57
N THR A 493 29.96 -24.27 4.86
CA THR A 493 28.82 -24.64 5.70
C THR A 493 28.24 -23.43 6.42
N ILE A 494 26.91 -23.42 6.60
CA ILE A 494 26.20 -22.46 7.44
C ILE A 494 25.76 -23.18 8.71
N LEU A 495 26.08 -22.62 9.88
CA LEU A 495 25.79 -23.24 11.17
C LEU A 495 24.37 -22.91 11.66
N LEU A 496 23.70 -23.94 12.17
CA LEU A 496 22.38 -23.88 12.78
C LEU A 496 22.45 -24.40 14.22
N HIS A 497 22.43 -23.48 15.19
CA HIS A 497 22.42 -23.82 16.62
C HIS A 497 20.98 -23.90 17.11
N VAL A 498 20.42 -25.10 17.16
CA VAL A 498 19.10 -25.39 17.74
C VAL A 498 19.20 -25.44 19.26
N ASP A 499 18.28 -24.78 19.95
CA ASP A 499 18.16 -24.84 21.41
C ASP A 499 17.55 -26.19 21.86
N THR A 500 18.10 -26.81 22.92
CA THR A 500 17.60 -28.10 23.44
C THR A 500 16.22 -28.02 24.06
N THR A 501 15.70 -26.80 24.29
CA THR A 501 14.32 -26.55 24.74
C THR A 501 13.26 -26.73 23.64
N LEU A 502 13.66 -26.97 22.39
CA LEU A 502 12.73 -27.29 21.28
C LEU A 502 12.23 -28.75 21.38
N THR A 503 11.14 -28.96 22.12
CA THR A 503 10.56 -30.30 22.36
C THR A 503 9.51 -30.74 21.35
N SER A 504 8.98 -29.84 20.51
CA SER A 504 7.99 -30.16 19.47
C SER A 504 8.03 -29.16 18.32
N LEU A 505 8.07 -29.66 17.09
CA LEU A 505 8.03 -28.86 15.86
C LEU A 505 6.62 -28.37 15.49
N TYR A 506 5.58 -29.12 15.89
CA TYR A 506 4.19 -28.79 15.55
C TYR A 506 3.62 -27.63 16.38
N ARG A 507 4.04 -27.52 17.65
CA ARG A 507 3.60 -26.47 18.59
C ARG A 507 4.75 -26.04 19.53
N PRO A 508 5.85 -25.48 19.02
CA PRO A 508 6.94 -25.03 19.87
C PRO A 508 6.48 -23.88 20.77
N PRO A 509 6.85 -23.88 22.08
CA PRO A 509 6.71 -22.69 22.91
C PRO A 509 7.59 -21.58 22.35
N LYS A 510 7.37 -20.33 22.80
CA LYS A 510 8.27 -19.23 22.43
C LYS A 510 9.65 -19.44 23.06
N GLY A 511 10.68 -19.48 22.23
CA GLY A 511 12.08 -19.63 22.63
C GLY A 511 12.71 -18.34 23.13
N ASN A 512 13.93 -18.46 23.65
CA ASN A 512 14.64 -17.38 24.35
C ASN A 512 15.30 -16.35 23.41
N ARG A 513 15.30 -16.57 22.09
CA ARG A 513 16.02 -15.74 21.11
C ARG A 513 15.05 -14.93 20.25
N GLN A 514 15.51 -13.82 19.69
CA GLN A 514 14.72 -13.08 18.71
C GLN A 514 14.69 -13.87 17.38
N PRO A 515 13.51 -14.30 16.89
CA PRO A 515 13.41 -15.07 15.67
C PRO A 515 13.85 -14.29 14.42
N TYR A 516 14.49 -14.99 13.48
CA TYR A 516 14.87 -14.46 12.16
C TYR A 516 13.85 -14.87 11.10
N PHE A 517 13.25 -13.88 10.42
CA PHE A 517 12.20 -14.08 9.42
C PHE A 517 12.68 -13.95 7.98
N GLY A 518 14.00 -13.83 7.75
CA GLY A 518 14.55 -13.35 6.50
C GLY A 518 14.92 -11.87 6.56
N SER A 519 15.39 -11.32 5.43
CA SER A 519 15.72 -9.90 5.32
C SER A 519 15.56 -9.35 3.91
N MET A 520 14.92 -8.19 3.81
CA MET A 520 14.85 -7.42 2.56
C MET A 520 16.19 -6.71 2.30
N THR A 521 16.97 -7.19 1.32
CA THR A 521 18.27 -6.58 0.98
C THR A 521 18.08 -5.21 0.29
N LYS A 522 18.14 -4.13 1.06
CA LYS A 522 18.08 -2.75 0.52
C LYS A 522 19.26 -2.47 -0.43
N MET A 523 19.01 -1.72 -1.50
CA MET A 523 20.05 -1.26 -2.42
C MET A 523 21.10 -0.42 -1.68
N ARG A 524 22.38 -0.75 -1.80
CA ARG A 524 23.49 0.07 -1.30
C ARG A 524 23.80 1.17 -2.31
N ALA A 525 23.21 2.34 -2.14
CA ALA A 525 23.49 3.53 -2.94
C ALA A 525 23.78 4.72 -2.01
N ARG A 526 24.63 5.66 -2.45
CA ARG A 526 24.81 6.93 -1.72
C ARG A 526 23.53 7.75 -1.84
N LYS A 527 23.13 8.43 -0.77
CA LYS A 527 22.04 9.42 -0.83
C LYS A 527 22.39 10.46 -1.89
N ALA A 528 21.40 10.90 -2.66
CA ALA A 528 21.58 11.98 -3.63
C ALA A 528 22.01 13.27 -2.91
N PRO A 529 22.85 14.12 -3.52
CA PRO A 529 23.31 15.37 -2.90
C PRO A 529 22.19 16.39 -2.74
N LEU A 530 21.18 16.35 -3.62
CA LEU A 530 19.93 17.11 -3.47
C LEU A 530 18.75 16.16 -3.25
N GLN A 531 17.90 16.49 -2.30
CA GLN A 531 16.62 15.82 -2.08
C GLN A 531 15.51 16.64 -2.75
N THR A 532 14.78 16.04 -3.70
CA THR A 532 13.57 16.66 -4.25
C THR A 532 12.53 16.84 -3.14
N LEU A 533 11.89 18.00 -3.13
CA LEU A 533 10.75 18.28 -2.25
C LEU A 533 9.50 17.51 -2.69
N GLU A 534 9.26 17.36 -4.00
CA GLU A 534 8.07 16.67 -4.51
C GLU A 534 8.36 15.22 -4.92
N VAL A 535 7.41 14.32 -4.63
CA VAL A 535 7.50 12.86 -4.90
C VAL A 535 6.19 12.31 -5.48
N GLY A 536 5.73 12.93 -6.57
CA GLY A 536 4.66 12.39 -7.42
C GLY A 536 5.11 11.15 -8.21
N SER A 537 4.16 10.39 -8.75
CA SER A 537 4.44 9.11 -9.44
C SER A 537 5.37 9.27 -10.65
N MET A 538 5.20 10.32 -11.45
CA MET A 538 6.10 10.64 -12.58
C MET A 538 7.50 11.04 -12.12
N VAL A 539 7.63 11.81 -11.04
CA VAL A 539 8.95 12.19 -10.47
C VAL A 539 9.66 10.97 -9.88
N SER A 540 8.92 10.05 -9.27
CA SER A 540 9.43 8.75 -8.83
C SER A 540 9.88 7.88 -10.02
N SER A 541 9.06 7.77 -11.06
CA SER A 541 9.41 7.07 -12.31
C SER A 541 10.64 7.68 -12.99
N LEU A 542 10.77 9.01 -13.05
CA LEU A 542 11.94 9.71 -13.55
C LEU A 542 13.19 9.40 -12.72
N LYS A 543 13.06 9.40 -11.39
CA LYS A 543 14.14 9.06 -10.48
C LYS A 543 14.58 7.60 -10.63
N GLN A 544 13.64 6.66 -10.76
CA GLN A 544 13.91 5.25 -11.05
C GLN A 544 14.55 5.06 -12.43
N THR A 545 14.13 5.84 -13.44
CA THR A 545 14.72 5.87 -14.78
C THR A 545 16.18 6.33 -14.72
N LEU A 546 16.47 7.42 -13.99
CA LEU A 546 17.83 7.92 -13.75
C LEU A 546 18.68 6.93 -12.93
N GLU A 547 18.14 6.35 -11.84
CA GLU A 547 18.83 5.32 -11.04
C GLU A 547 19.14 4.08 -11.89
N THR A 548 18.24 3.66 -12.80
CA THR A 548 18.44 2.55 -13.75
C THR A 548 19.48 2.89 -14.80
N MET A 549 19.45 4.10 -15.37
CA MET A 549 20.44 4.59 -16.32
C MET A 549 21.87 4.56 -15.75
N MET A 550 22.03 4.79 -14.44
CA MET A 550 23.35 4.71 -13.78
C MET A 550 23.93 3.28 -13.74
N TRP A 551 23.12 2.23 -13.88
CA TRP A 551 23.59 0.85 -14.02
C TRP A 551 23.97 0.49 -15.46
N LEU A 552 23.51 1.24 -16.46
CA LEU A 552 23.64 0.94 -17.88
C LEU A 552 24.73 1.77 -18.59
N LYS A 553 25.59 2.45 -17.83
CA LYS A 553 26.62 3.37 -18.35
C LYS A 553 27.56 2.74 -19.37
N ASP A 554 27.83 1.45 -19.21
CA ASP A 554 28.77 0.70 -20.04
C ASP A 554 28.16 0.30 -21.41
N SER A 555 26.89 0.61 -21.67
CA SER A 555 26.14 0.27 -22.89
C SER A 555 25.58 1.52 -23.58
N PRO A 556 26.27 2.08 -24.61
CA PRO A 556 25.91 3.38 -25.19
C PRO A 556 24.51 3.40 -25.83
N ASP A 557 24.04 2.29 -26.40
CA ASP A 557 22.71 2.23 -27.04
C ASP A 557 21.57 2.14 -26.02
N MET A 558 21.80 1.48 -24.88
CA MET A 558 20.86 1.52 -23.75
C MET A 558 20.76 2.93 -23.16
N VAL A 559 21.89 3.65 -23.08
CA VAL A 559 21.91 5.07 -22.68
C VAL A 559 21.11 5.93 -23.66
N LYS A 560 21.20 5.69 -24.98
CA LYS A 560 20.34 6.38 -25.99
C LYS A 560 18.85 6.10 -25.75
N LEU A 561 18.45 4.85 -25.54
CA LEU A 561 17.06 4.48 -25.25
C LEU A 561 16.53 5.15 -23.98
N MET A 562 17.31 5.13 -22.90
CA MET A 562 16.95 5.80 -21.64
C MET A 562 16.83 7.32 -21.81
N ASN A 563 17.65 7.95 -22.64
CA ASN A 563 17.53 9.37 -22.97
C ASN A 563 16.25 9.69 -23.74
N VAL A 564 15.77 8.79 -24.62
CA VAL A 564 14.45 8.94 -25.29
C VAL A 564 13.33 8.86 -24.26
N LEU A 565 13.37 7.89 -23.33
CA LEU A 565 12.37 7.74 -22.27
C LEU A 565 12.34 8.93 -21.29
N LEU A 566 13.50 9.55 -21.01
CA LEU A 566 13.58 10.76 -20.20
C LEU A 566 12.99 11.98 -20.93
N LYS A 567 13.35 12.19 -22.21
CA LYS A 567 12.79 13.28 -23.04
C LYS A 567 11.28 13.15 -23.27
N ALA A 568 10.75 11.92 -23.28
CA ALA A 568 9.31 11.66 -23.36
C ALA A 568 8.54 12.00 -22.07
N LYS A 569 9.24 12.33 -20.97
CA LYS A 569 8.67 12.63 -19.65
C LYS A 569 8.98 14.04 -19.15
N THR A 570 10.11 14.64 -19.52
CA THR A 570 10.46 16.03 -19.16
C THR A 570 11.23 16.76 -20.26
N HIS A 571 11.14 18.08 -20.22
CA HIS A 571 11.94 19.00 -21.05
C HIS A 571 13.25 19.44 -20.37
N LEU A 572 13.65 18.80 -19.26
CA LEU A 572 14.81 19.19 -18.46
C LEU A 572 16.09 18.48 -18.91
N ASP A 573 17.22 19.18 -18.84
CA ASP A 573 18.52 18.61 -19.24
C ASP A 573 19.08 17.58 -18.22
N ILE A 574 19.76 16.57 -18.76
CA ILE A 574 20.26 15.39 -18.04
C ILE A 574 21.32 15.77 -16.99
N LEU A 575 22.16 16.78 -17.27
CA LEU A 575 23.20 17.23 -16.33
C LEU A 575 22.60 17.86 -15.07
N SER A 576 21.44 18.51 -15.20
CA SER A 576 20.68 19.05 -14.07
C SER A 576 19.99 17.94 -13.28
N LEU A 577 19.41 16.94 -13.97
CA LEU A 577 18.69 15.83 -13.35
C LEU A 577 19.59 14.86 -12.57
N ASN A 578 20.84 14.64 -13.01
CA ASN A 578 21.81 13.77 -12.33
C ASN A 578 22.12 14.16 -10.87
N LYS A 579 21.81 15.39 -10.44
CA LYS A 579 21.98 15.87 -9.06
C LYS A 579 20.95 15.29 -8.07
N TYR A 580 19.84 14.74 -8.56
CA TYR A 580 18.71 14.22 -7.76
C TYR A 580 18.66 12.68 -7.70
N ALA A 581 19.44 12.00 -8.53
CA ALA A 581 19.55 10.55 -8.56
C ALA A 581 20.55 10.03 -7.51
N ARG A 582 20.34 8.81 -7.00
CA ARG A 582 21.30 8.16 -6.10
C ARG A 582 22.50 7.65 -6.88
N GLN A 583 23.71 7.85 -6.34
CA GLN A 583 24.92 7.28 -6.92
C GLN A 583 25.09 5.83 -6.47
N VAL A 584 24.95 4.91 -7.44
CA VAL A 584 25.28 3.49 -7.32
C VAL A 584 26.80 3.32 -7.44
N TYR A 585 27.39 2.45 -6.61
CA TYR A 585 28.85 2.27 -6.56
C TYR A 585 29.35 0.83 -6.71
N SER A 586 28.48 -0.21 -6.63
CA SER A 586 28.92 -1.62 -6.72
C SER A 586 27.77 -2.64 -6.87
N GLY A 587 27.93 -3.55 -7.83
CA GLY A 587 27.20 -4.83 -7.90
C GLY A 587 26.83 -5.26 -9.33
N THR A 588 26.48 -6.54 -9.51
CA THR A 588 25.95 -7.05 -10.79
C THR A 588 24.46 -6.72 -10.94
N ILE A 589 24.06 -6.23 -12.11
CA ILE A 589 22.67 -5.85 -12.46
C ILE A 589 21.70 -6.99 -12.11
N SER A 590 22.04 -8.21 -12.52
CA SER A 590 21.26 -9.44 -12.37
C SER A 590 20.89 -9.83 -10.93
N HIS A 591 21.60 -9.28 -9.93
CA HIS A 591 21.32 -9.49 -8.49
C HIS A 591 20.83 -8.26 -7.74
N ARG A 592 21.00 -7.04 -8.28
CA ARG A 592 20.81 -5.80 -7.51
C ARG A 592 19.96 -4.71 -8.19
N LEU A 593 19.44 -4.94 -9.39
CA LEU A 593 18.36 -4.12 -9.96
C LEU A 593 17.09 -4.25 -9.08
N ASP A 594 16.35 -3.14 -8.89
CA ASP A 594 15.08 -3.14 -8.15
C ASP A 594 13.91 -3.32 -9.12
N ALA A 595 13.73 -4.54 -9.61
CA ALA A 595 12.64 -4.84 -10.54
C ALA A 595 11.31 -4.97 -9.79
N LEU A 596 10.29 -4.21 -10.21
CA LEU A 596 8.94 -4.25 -9.60
C LEU A 596 8.33 -5.66 -9.60
N SER A 597 8.69 -6.50 -10.57
CA SER A 597 8.19 -7.87 -10.73
C SER A 597 8.83 -8.92 -9.83
N LEU A 598 9.93 -8.63 -9.13
CA LEU A 598 10.60 -9.62 -8.29
C LEU A 598 11.18 -8.99 -7.01
N ARG A 599 10.43 -9.11 -5.91
CA ARG A 599 10.85 -8.60 -4.59
C ARG A 599 12.12 -9.34 -4.13
N ARG A 600 13.10 -8.57 -3.63
CA ARG A 600 14.40 -9.08 -3.16
C ARG A 600 14.26 -9.88 -1.86
N GLY A 601 15.21 -10.76 -1.58
CA GLY A 601 15.22 -11.54 -0.34
C GLY A 601 14.09 -12.56 -0.30
N GLY A 602 13.71 -12.98 0.89
CA GLY A 602 12.69 -14.00 1.08
C GLY A 602 12.37 -14.13 2.55
N MET A 603 11.10 -14.40 2.85
CA MET A 603 10.59 -14.45 4.21
C MET A 603 10.32 -15.89 4.62
N CYS A 604 10.44 -16.16 5.93
CA CYS A 604 10.08 -17.47 6.46
C CYS A 604 8.57 -17.65 6.48
N ASN A 605 8.06 -18.60 5.70
CA ASN A 605 6.66 -18.98 5.70
C ASN A 605 6.35 -19.94 6.88
N GLN A 606 6.66 -19.49 8.09
CA GLN A 606 6.50 -20.23 9.34
C GLN A 606 6.12 -19.30 10.49
N THR A 607 5.58 -19.88 11.56
CA THR A 607 5.31 -19.13 12.80
C THR A 607 6.61 -18.65 13.45
N SER A 608 6.53 -17.57 14.23
CA SER A 608 7.67 -16.98 14.94
C SER A 608 8.31 -17.88 16.01
N ASN A 609 7.66 -18.98 16.40
CA ASN A 609 8.08 -19.77 17.54
C ASN A 609 9.25 -20.69 17.18
N THR A 610 9.19 -21.44 16.08
CA THR A 610 10.30 -22.33 15.68
C THR A 610 11.62 -21.56 15.48
N PRO A 611 11.66 -20.43 14.73
CA PRO A 611 12.89 -19.66 14.55
C PRO A 611 13.40 -18.97 15.83
N SER A 612 12.61 -18.90 16.90
CA SER A 612 13.06 -18.34 18.20
C SER A 612 13.92 -19.31 19.03
N HIS A 613 14.02 -20.57 18.59
CA HIS A 613 14.94 -21.58 19.14
C HIS A 613 16.21 -21.76 18.32
N ILE A 614 16.26 -21.23 17.09
CA ILE A 614 17.34 -21.50 16.14
C ILE A 614 18.18 -20.23 15.96
N LYS A 615 19.48 -20.31 16.26
CA LYS A 615 20.46 -19.27 15.88
C LYS A 615 21.17 -19.72 14.61
N ILE A 616 21.12 -18.89 13.58
CA ILE A 616 21.84 -19.12 12.32
C ILE A 616 23.12 -18.28 12.30
N THR A 617 24.24 -18.86 11.88
CA THR A 617 25.53 -18.17 11.74
C THR A 617 26.21 -18.55 10.42
N SER A 618 26.52 -17.55 9.61
CA SER A 618 27.20 -17.70 8.31
C SER A 618 28.72 -17.55 8.40
N ASP A 619 29.28 -17.37 9.60
CA ASP A 619 30.69 -16.99 9.81
C ASP A 619 31.68 -18.08 9.33
N THR A 620 31.24 -19.34 9.32
CA THR A 620 31.99 -20.49 8.77
C THR A 620 32.06 -20.50 7.24
N ALA A 621 31.14 -19.83 6.54
CA ALA A 621 30.99 -19.87 5.09
C ALA A 621 32.01 -18.97 4.34
N THR A 622 33.26 -18.95 4.82
CA THR A 622 34.31 -18.00 4.42
C THR A 622 34.71 -18.10 2.95
N ARG A 623 34.54 -19.27 2.31
CA ARG A 623 34.85 -19.46 0.89
C ARG A 623 33.97 -18.58 -0.02
N TYR A 624 32.71 -18.38 0.35
CA TYR A 624 31.79 -17.50 -0.38
C TYR A 624 32.02 -16.01 -0.09
N ALA A 625 32.68 -15.67 1.02
CA ALA A 625 33.03 -14.29 1.35
C ALA A 625 34.23 -13.74 0.56
N LYS A 626 35.07 -14.62 0.00
CA LYS A 626 36.33 -14.28 -0.70
C LYS A 626 36.23 -14.19 -2.23
N GLN A 627 35.10 -14.57 -2.85
CA GLN A 627 34.97 -14.56 -4.31
C GLN A 627 34.44 -13.21 -4.83
N GLU A 628 35.21 -12.56 -5.72
CA GLU A 628 34.77 -11.34 -6.42
C GLU A 628 33.61 -11.59 -7.38
N ARG A 629 33.52 -12.81 -7.93
CA ARG A 629 32.32 -13.28 -8.65
C ARG A 629 31.19 -13.41 -7.64
N THR A 630 30.19 -12.53 -7.77
CA THR A 630 28.98 -12.56 -6.94
C THR A 630 28.15 -13.79 -7.30
N THR A 631 28.49 -14.94 -6.72
CA THR A 631 27.75 -16.20 -6.91
C THR A 631 26.30 -16.04 -6.48
N GLN A 632 25.39 -16.70 -7.19
CA GLN A 632 23.94 -16.49 -7.07
C GLN A 632 23.31 -17.08 -5.79
N PHE A 633 24.09 -17.20 -4.70
CA PHE A 633 23.61 -17.70 -3.41
C PHE A 633 22.70 -16.67 -2.75
N VAL A 634 21.41 -16.94 -2.81
CA VAL A 634 20.42 -16.22 -2.03
C VAL A 634 20.42 -16.79 -0.62
N PHE A 635 21.02 -16.07 0.33
CA PHE A 635 21.05 -16.41 1.78
C PHE A 635 19.66 -16.31 2.47
N ASN A 636 18.60 -16.79 1.83
CA ASN A 636 17.28 -16.98 2.43
C ASN A 636 17.23 -18.36 3.09
N LEU A 637 17.90 -18.50 4.24
CA LEU A 637 17.98 -19.71 5.07
C LEU A 637 16.63 -20.20 5.64
N CYS A 638 15.54 -19.53 5.27
CA CYS A 638 14.19 -19.83 5.72
C CYS A 638 13.62 -21.13 5.14
N SER A 639 14.01 -21.54 3.94
CA SER A 639 13.57 -22.83 3.36
C SER A 639 14.18 -24.03 4.10
N SER A 640 15.45 -23.92 4.51
CA SER A 640 16.15 -24.94 5.31
C SER A 640 15.56 -25.13 6.72
N MET A 641 14.79 -24.16 7.23
CA MET A 641 14.02 -24.31 8.48
C MET A 641 12.73 -25.13 8.32
N GLN A 642 12.32 -25.47 7.08
CA GLN A 642 11.12 -26.26 6.80
C GLN A 642 11.37 -27.76 6.74
N TYR A 643 12.65 -28.16 6.75
CA TYR A 643 13.12 -29.55 6.78
C TYR A 643 13.81 -29.92 8.11
N LEU A 644 13.79 -29.00 9.08
CA LEU A 644 14.15 -29.22 10.49
C LEU A 644 12.88 -29.41 11.32
#